data_AF-A0A060SIK1-F1
#
_entry.id   AF-A0A060SIK1-F1
#
_cell.length_a   1.000
_cell.length_b   1.000
_cell.length_c   1.000
_cell.angle_alpha   90.00
_cell.angle_beta   90.00
_cell.angle_gamma   90.00
#
_symmetry.space_group_name_H-M   'P 1'
#
loop_
_entity.id
_entity.type
_entity.pdbx_description
1 polymer ?
#
loop_
_entity_poly.entity_id
_entity_poly.type
_entity_poly.pdbx_seq_one_letter_code
_entity_poly.pdbx_strand_id
1 'polypeptide(L)'
;MEEDALCDWIDHLSLEGAPVDKETISEMVQFMTGSDSPPNRKWVYRFLARHPDIHLGRPSGLAPERARAFNRTNVEDYFKQLKNIIDEYGIPWSHVYNMDEKGMQRGGKGKIKRIKYFVPRHRRVNYKLRSSNLELITIIECICADGSSIQPGFIFAGKEFSRDIFRDIDPRVCIALSRTGWTAEYLCLEWFKRCFIPQVNARRVSDAPILLILDSHNSHVTPEMRQAAIENNIHLFLLPPHTTHHLQPLDVGVFAALEHAWQVHCNKFFKTSKGEDMDRGEFIRQYLTVRDTVFNADLICKAWRTAGITTGEFSANAFSEVDYAPSRAFSKLAHVPPTYPTRNPLFPENRQSYSTPSSPSSPIASPCSARPNESQLLGDSPSEVLENDSLESDSDTTPDMCPDLEHPSNFREGHSSPPTSPQSSPSELSAMRCCPSNKPAVNESCSLLNERKRLLNRTRTLQRLRSLSAGHSASTATPADNSDSHRCPRPCKHCHTRLSHLQKQVSDLEDEIMDLYAHYWHAEAHAKLAELYIGDLRKQINYISEKRQRRRRPLRTTALCLTAGEGLAMSQQQEAEEAAKLQQRAAEQARREHMEAQRQQERIRIASDADHCFSGSLARKVKDDLKDIAFALGLSLGGTNAELVNAIVQFLRTHPEYSEKPKFAGLYIAANGLSRFHPVHHAVTVPTRSRHLKRDLPSEIVDENTPPSTPKRPRIADSSTTASPLARWHTTSPPVRPIAVRSICVARHRFMYPENYTPLIKLEISYGVDHVFPPPYRRVHLSGIVGAAPRGLRQIEDKISPFAKETLAKLIKFMEEDVYPAARVAHAQLPTDPATRWKTVIPVLVDLKAKAKQLGLWNLFLSKAHYPQWGVPLTNLEYACMAEILGRWGQIASEAVNCSAPDTGNMEVLARYGSPEQQKKWLVPLLNGEIRSAFSMTERFVASSDATNIRTSIRQEGNEIVINGHKWYISGAGDPRCALHLVLGKSDPNNADKYQQQSIVIVPANHPGVKVIRPMQVFGYDDAPEGHCEVIYENVRVPVENLVYGWGKGFEIIQGRLGPGRIHHCMRSVGAAQYALDLLLQRVTDPAKKTFGKYLYEHGTVIADIAKSRAEIESARLLVLSAALQIDKAKAKGALKEIGIAKFVVPSMACQVIDRAIQSYGAEGVSQDTPLAAMYAGLRTLRIADGPDAVHIQQIGQRELKRAQAVTNRHAEIKKREKVLADKHGVKAHL
;
A
#
# COMPACT_ATOMS: atom_id res chain seq x y z
N MET A 1 -47.50 33.83 31.97
CA MET A 1 -47.17 34.80 30.90
C MET A 1 -45.82 34.49 30.28
N GLU A 2 -44.71 34.67 31.01
CA GLU A 2 -43.36 34.50 30.43
C GLU A 2 -43.08 33.08 29.91
N GLU A 3 -43.43 32.03 30.67
CA GLU A 3 -43.27 30.66 30.18
C GLU A 3 -44.22 30.31 29.03
N ASP A 4 -45.42 30.91 28.99
CA ASP A 4 -46.40 30.66 27.93
C ASP A 4 -45.95 31.30 26.61
N ALA A 5 -45.45 32.54 26.66
CA ALA A 5 -44.81 33.19 25.51
C ALA A 5 -43.58 32.39 25.04
N LEU A 6 -42.76 31.87 25.97
CA LEU A 6 -41.65 30.99 25.60
C LEU A 6 -42.14 29.72 24.88
N CYS A 7 -43.27 29.14 25.29
CA CYS A 7 -43.89 28.03 24.57
C CYS A 7 -44.34 28.42 23.15
N ASP A 8 -45.02 29.56 22.98
CA ASP A 8 -45.41 30.09 21.67
C ASP A 8 -44.19 30.30 20.74
N TRP A 9 -43.07 30.78 21.29
CA TRP A 9 -41.84 31.01 20.54
C TRP A 9 -41.19 29.68 20.12
N ILE A 10 -41.21 28.67 20.98
CA ILE A 10 -40.67 27.33 20.69
C ILE A 10 -41.47 26.65 19.57
N ASP A 11 -42.80 26.74 19.59
CA ASP A 11 -43.65 26.17 18.54
C ASP A 11 -43.45 26.90 17.20
N HIS A 12 -43.53 28.23 17.19
CA HIS A 12 -43.33 29.04 16.00
C HIS A 12 -41.95 28.81 15.35
N LEU A 13 -40.86 28.84 16.13
CA LEU A 13 -39.51 28.57 15.61
C LEU A 13 -39.36 27.12 15.10
N SER A 14 -40.05 26.15 15.72
CA SER A 14 -40.06 24.76 15.23
C SER A 14 -40.81 24.63 13.89
N LEU A 15 -41.91 25.36 13.71
CA LEU A 15 -42.69 25.41 12.47
C LEU A 15 -41.92 26.10 11.32
N GLU A 16 -41.07 27.09 11.61
CA GLU A 16 -40.16 27.69 10.63
C GLU A 16 -38.92 26.83 10.32
N GLY A 17 -38.76 25.66 10.96
CA GLY A 17 -37.63 24.76 10.75
C GLY A 17 -36.37 25.10 11.56
N ALA A 18 -36.47 25.99 12.55
CA ALA A 18 -35.42 26.39 13.48
C ALA A 18 -35.71 25.93 14.94
N PRO A 19 -35.92 24.63 15.20
CA PRO A 19 -36.36 24.12 16.49
C PRO A 19 -35.32 24.39 17.60
N VAL A 20 -35.81 24.84 18.75
CA VAL A 20 -34.98 25.38 19.84
C VAL A 20 -34.28 24.28 20.65
N ASP A 21 -32.96 24.38 20.79
CA ASP A 21 -32.18 23.44 21.63
C ASP A 21 -32.02 23.92 23.09
N LYS A 22 -31.32 23.14 23.92
CA LYS A 22 -31.17 23.41 25.37
C LYS A 22 -30.32 24.63 25.70
N GLU A 23 -29.39 24.99 24.83
CA GLU A 23 -28.49 26.13 25.01
C GLU A 23 -29.24 27.38 24.51
N THR A 24 -29.89 27.32 23.35
CA THR A 24 -30.78 28.39 22.86
C THR A 24 -31.96 28.69 23.80
N ILE A 25 -32.63 27.68 24.37
CA ILE A 25 -33.68 27.90 25.40
C ILE A 25 -33.12 28.65 26.63
N SER A 26 -31.86 28.40 26.98
CA SER A 26 -31.22 29.05 28.13
C SER A 26 -30.92 30.52 27.84
N GLU A 27 -30.51 30.83 26.61
CA GLU A 27 -30.30 32.19 26.12
C GLU A 27 -31.61 32.97 25.97
N MET A 28 -32.68 32.36 25.44
CA MET A 28 -34.01 32.95 25.34
C MET A 28 -34.58 33.27 26.73
N VAL A 29 -34.46 32.37 27.70
CA VAL A 29 -34.84 32.62 29.10
C VAL A 29 -34.00 33.73 29.72
N GLN A 30 -32.69 33.77 29.46
CA GLN A 30 -31.81 34.82 29.97
C GLN A 30 -32.17 36.20 29.40
N PHE A 31 -32.51 36.26 28.11
CA PHE A 31 -33.01 37.47 27.43
C PHE A 31 -34.36 37.94 27.99
N MET A 32 -35.34 37.03 28.12
CA MET A 32 -36.69 37.36 28.63
C MET A 32 -36.66 37.83 30.09
N THR A 33 -35.77 37.27 30.91
CA THR A 33 -35.64 37.62 32.34
C THR A 33 -34.66 38.77 32.62
N GLY A 34 -33.91 39.23 31.61
CA GLY A 34 -32.89 40.28 31.77
C GLY A 34 -31.74 39.91 32.72
N SER A 35 -31.46 38.62 32.90
CA SER A 35 -30.51 38.11 33.89
C SER A 35 -29.05 38.14 33.38
N ASP A 36 -28.10 38.55 34.23
CA ASP A 36 -26.66 38.42 33.95
C ASP A 36 -26.15 36.95 33.95
N SER A 37 -27.01 35.99 34.33
CA SER A 37 -26.64 34.57 34.42
C SER A 37 -27.71 33.62 33.83
N PRO A 38 -27.31 32.56 33.11
CA PRO A 38 -28.24 31.63 32.47
C PRO A 38 -28.92 30.69 33.48
N PRO A 39 -30.11 30.15 33.15
CA PRO A 39 -30.85 29.25 34.02
C PRO A 39 -30.05 27.96 34.36
N ASN A 40 -30.25 27.46 35.57
CA ASN A 40 -29.61 26.23 36.05
C ASN A 40 -29.90 25.04 35.11
N ARG A 41 -28.92 24.15 34.85
CA ARG A 41 -29.09 22.92 34.04
C ARG A 41 -30.27 22.01 34.44
N LYS A 42 -30.80 22.13 35.65
CA LYS A 42 -32.03 21.43 36.10
C LYS A 42 -33.34 22.15 35.75
N TRP A 43 -33.29 23.42 35.34
CA TRP A 43 -34.47 24.23 34.99
C TRP A 43 -35.18 23.69 33.75
N VAL A 44 -34.44 23.41 32.66
CA VAL A 44 -35.01 22.90 31.40
C VAL A 44 -35.82 21.61 31.62
N TYR A 45 -35.29 20.66 32.39
CA TYR A 45 -36.01 19.42 32.74
C TYR A 45 -37.24 19.65 33.62
N ARG A 46 -37.32 20.78 34.35
CA ARG A 46 -38.51 21.18 35.12
C ARG A 46 -39.51 21.95 34.28
N PHE A 47 -39.06 22.72 33.29
CA PHE A 47 -39.90 23.41 32.30
C PHE A 47 -40.66 22.39 31.44
N LEU A 48 -39.95 21.41 30.88
CA LEU A 48 -40.56 20.27 30.16
C LEU A 48 -41.49 19.40 31.03
N ALA A 49 -41.36 19.47 32.36
CA ALA A 49 -42.26 18.80 33.31
C ALA A 49 -43.44 19.68 33.76
N ARG A 50 -43.49 20.96 33.35
CA ARG A 50 -44.66 21.86 33.48
C ARG A 50 -45.45 21.96 32.18
N HIS A 51 -44.78 21.91 31.05
CA HIS A 51 -45.34 22.09 29.70
C HIS A 51 -45.23 20.77 28.92
N PRO A 52 -46.14 19.80 29.14
CA PRO A 52 -46.01 18.43 28.63
C PRO A 52 -46.10 18.32 27.11
N ASP A 53 -46.72 19.30 26.45
CA ASP A 53 -46.86 19.37 25.00
C ASP A 53 -45.52 19.65 24.30
N ILE A 54 -44.57 20.28 25.00
CA ILE A 54 -43.19 20.51 24.53
C ILE A 54 -42.27 19.39 25.02
N HIS A 55 -41.63 18.69 24.10
CA HIS A 55 -40.72 17.59 24.39
C HIS A 55 -39.41 17.69 23.60
N LEU A 56 -38.35 17.07 24.13
CA LEU A 56 -37.05 16.99 23.46
C LEU A 56 -37.07 15.92 22.36
N GLY A 57 -37.64 16.29 21.21
CA GLY A 57 -37.57 15.50 19.98
C GLY A 57 -36.18 15.52 19.32
N ARG A 58 -36.13 15.03 18.09
CA ARG A 58 -35.01 15.28 17.16
C ARG A 58 -35.55 15.68 15.80
N PRO A 59 -35.18 16.86 15.27
CA PRO A 59 -35.60 17.24 13.94
C PRO A 59 -34.94 16.36 12.88
N SER A 60 -35.60 16.24 11.74
CA SER A 60 -34.98 15.78 10.49
C SER A 60 -34.52 17.01 9.71
N GLY A 61 -33.34 16.95 9.10
CA GLY A 61 -32.83 18.07 8.30
C GLY A 61 -33.65 18.28 7.03
N LEU A 62 -34.15 19.50 6.81
CA LEU A 62 -34.82 19.93 5.60
C LEU A 62 -33.96 21.02 4.93
N ALA A 63 -33.78 20.93 3.61
CA ALA A 63 -32.98 21.90 2.87
C ALA A 63 -33.80 23.20 2.59
N PRO A 64 -33.20 24.40 2.63
CA PRO A 64 -33.93 25.66 2.44
C PRO A 64 -34.70 25.77 1.12
N GLU A 65 -34.22 25.16 0.03
CA GLU A 65 -34.92 25.14 -1.25
C GLU A 65 -36.18 24.27 -1.20
N ARG A 66 -36.11 23.14 -0.48
CA ARG A 66 -37.23 22.23 -0.26
C ARG A 66 -38.35 22.91 0.53
N ALA A 67 -37.99 23.56 1.65
CA ALA A 67 -38.92 24.32 2.48
C ALA A 67 -39.58 25.49 1.71
N ARG A 68 -38.83 26.21 0.87
CA ARG A 68 -39.35 27.30 0.03
C ARG A 68 -40.27 26.80 -1.10
N ALA A 69 -39.91 25.69 -1.74
CA ALA A 69 -40.63 25.16 -2.89
C ALA A 69 -41.94 24.45 -2.52
N PHE A 70 -41.98 23.75 -1.38
CA PHE A 70 -43.18 23.07 -0.89
C PHE A 70 -44.12 24.04 -0.18
N ASN A 71 -44.81 24.85 -0.98
CA ASN A 71 -45.87 25.76 -0.53
C ASN A 71 -47.19 25.42 -1.22
N ARG A 72 -48.30 25.85 -0.60
CA ARG A 72 -49.66 25.49 -1.00
C ARG A 72 -49.98 25.82 -2.46
N THR A 73 -49.57 26.99 -2.95
CA THR A 73 -49.80 27.43 -4.34
C THR A 73 -49.13 26.51 -5.37
N ASN A 74 -47.86 26.15 -5.13
CA ASN A 74 -47.12 25.25 -6.02
C ASN A 74 -47.73 23.84 -6.06
N VAL A 75 -48.21 23.34 -4.91
CA VAL A 75 -48.79 21.99 -4.79
C VAL A 75 -50.20 21.92 -5.35
N GLU A 76 -51.03 22.95 -5.15
CA GLU A 76 -52.37 23.04 -5.74
C GLU A 76 -52.31 23.13 -7.28
N ASP A 77 -51.37 23.90 -7.85
CA ASP A 77 -51.21 23.97 -9.32
C ASP A 77 -50.64 22.67 -9.91
N TYR A 78 -49.69 22.01 -9.23
CA TYR A 78 -49.20 20.68 -9.62
C TYR A 78 -50.34 19.64 -9.76
N PHE A 79 -51.18 19.50 -8.73
CA PHE A 79 -52.29 18.55 -8.77
C PHE A 79 -53.33 18.90 -9.84
N LYS A 80 -53.57 20.19 -10.07
CA LYS A 80 -54.44 20.69 -11.14
C LYS A 80 -53.89 20.32 -12.53
N GLN A 81 -52.61 20.55 -12.79
CA GLN A 81 -51.96 20.16 -14.05
C GLN A 81 -51.98 18.63 -14.25
N LEU A 82 -51.65 17.86 -13.20
CA LEU A 82 -51.65 16.39 -13.23
C LEU A 82 -53.05 15.84 -13.54
N LYS A 83 -54.08 16.35 -12.84
CA LYS A 83 -55.46 15.96 -13.07
C LYS A 83 -55.92 16.29 -14.49
N ASN A 84 -55.64 17.51 -14.96
CA ASN A 84 -56.02 17.93 -16.32
C ASN A 84 -55.48 16.94 -17.38
N ILE A 85 -54.22 16.52 -17.30
CA ILE A 85 -53.63 15.58 -18.26
C ILE A 85 -54.27 14.19 -18.17
N ILE A 86 -54.57 13.69 -16.97
CA ILE A 86 -55.20 12.38 -16.79
C ILE A 86 -56.65 12.38 -17.31
N ASP A 87 -57.40 13.45 -17.04
CA ASP A 87 -58.79 13.63 -17.48
C ASP A 87 -58.90 13.92 -19.00
N GLU A 88 -58.00 14.74 -19.57
CA GLU A 88 -57.97 15.12 -21.00
C GLU A 88 -57.69 13.92 -21.92
N TYR A 89 -56.72 13.08 -21.55
CA TYR A 89 -56.29 11.93 -22.36
C TYR A 89 -56.91 10.59 -21.90
N GLY A 90 -57.80 10.61 -20.90
CA GLY A 90 -58.48 9.42 -20.38
C GLY A 90 -57.53 8.35 -19.84
N ILE A 91 -56.44 8.76 -19.17
CA ILE A 91 -55.32 7.88 -18.83
C ILE A 91 -55.72 6.91 -17.70
N PRO A 92 -55.73 5.57 -17.92
CA PRO A 92 -56.05 4.63 -16.87
C PRO A 92 -54.88 4.47 -15.89
N TRP A 93 -55.17 4.13 -14.62
CA TRP A 93 -54.14 4.06 -13.56
C TRP A 93 -53.03 3.02 -13.80
N SER A 94 -53.23 2.03 -14.69
CA SER A 94 -52.20 1.08 -15.17
C SER A 94 -51.23 1.65 -16.22
N HIS A 95 -51.49 2.89 -16.68
CA HIS A 95 -50.62 3.68 -17.55
C HIS A 95 -49.89 4.81 -16.79
N VAL A 96 -50.18 5.02 -15.50
CA VAL A 96 -49.56 6.07 -14.67
C VAL A 96 -48.39 5.49 -13.88
N TYR A 97 -47.18 5.85 -14.29
CA TYR A 97 -45.91 5.38 -13.73
C TYR A 97 -45.17 6.49 -12.99
N ASN A 98 -44.35 6.09 -12.01
CA ASN A 98 -43.43 6.95 -11.30
C ASN A 98 -42.02 6.36 -11.33
N MET A 99 -41.00 7.19 -11.58
CA MET A 99 -39.59 6.81 -11.63
C MET A 99 -38.74 7.71 -10.75
N ASP A 100 -37.77 7.09 -10.07
CA ASP A 100 -36.84 7.76 -9.17
C ASP A 100 -35.59 6.89 -8.91
N GLU A 101 -34.57 7.46 -8.26
CA GLU A 101 -33.29 6.82 -8.01
C GLU A 101 -32.95 6.64 -6.53
N LYS A 102 -32.37 5.48 -6.18
CA LYS A 102 -31.82 5.25 -4.83
C LYS A 102 -30.38 4.74 -4.84
N GLY A 103 -29.51 5.49 -4.16
CA GLY A 103 -28.14 5.08 -3.87
C GLY A 103 -28.10 4.03 -2.75
N MET A 104 -27.92 2.76 -3.11
CA MET A 104 -27.90 1.62 -2.20
C MET A 104 -26.48 1.13 -1.95
N GLN A 105 -26.08 0.99 -0.68
CA GLN A 105 -24.73 0.52 -0.32
C GLN A 105 -24.62 -1.00 -0.29
N ARG A 106 -23.58 -1.53 -0.95
CA ARG A 106 -23.32 -2.98 -1.08
C ARG A 106 -23.09 -3.71 0.25
N GLY A 107 -22.56 -3.00 1.25
CA GLY A 107 -22.38 -3.49 2.63
C GLY A 107 -23.56 -3.26 3.57
N GLY A 108 -24.59 -2.54 3.14
CA GLY A 108 -25.64 -1.97 4.00
C GLY A 108 -25.18 -0.71 4.75
N LYS A 109 -26.06 0.29 4.88
CA LYS A 109 -25.77 1.59 5.50
C LYS A 109 -25.70 1.51 7.04
N GLY A 110 -25.84 2.65 7.72
CA GLY A 110 -25.45 2.89 9.12
C GLY A 110 -26.14 2.05 10.23
N LYS A 111 -25.96 2.49 11.49
CA LYS A 111 -26.43 1.81 12.70
C LYS A 111 -27.91 1.37 12.60
N ILE A 112 -28.21 0.07 12.68
CA ILE A 112 -29.55 -0.37 13.16
C ILE A 112 -29.60 -0.05 14.66
N LYS A 113 -30.22 1.08 15.02
CA LYS A 113 -30.06 1.75 16.32
C LYS A 113 -30.61 1.00 17.55
N ARG A 114 -31.41 -0.06 17.37
CA ARG A 114 -32.12 -0.77 18.47
C ARG A 114 -31.75 -2.26 18.69
N ILE A 115 -30.89 -2.89 17.88
CA ILE A 115 -30.51 -4.31 18.12
C ILE A 115 -29.52 -4.42 19.28
N LYS A 116 -30.02 -4.78 20.46
CA LYS A 116 -29.23 -5.23 21.62
C LYS A 116 -28.66 -6.63 21.32
N TYR A 117 -27.39 -6.86 21.66
CA TYR A 117 -26.70 -8.16 21.45
C TYR A 117 -26.33 -8.78 22.79
N PHE A 118 -26.53 -10.10 22.93
CA PHE A 118 -26.01 -10.86 24.08
C PHE A 118 -24.47 -10.89 24.03
N VAL A 119 -23.83 -10.31 25.04
CA VAL A 119 -22.36 -10.20 25.14
C VAL A 119 -21.86 -10.67 26.51
N PRO A 120 -20.68 -11.32 26.63
CA PRO A 120 -20.20 -11.83 27.91
C PRO A 120 -19.79 -10.69 28.86
N ARG A 121 -20.34 -10.67 30.09
CA ARG A 121 -20.05 -9.66 31.14
C ARG A 121 -18.56 -9.42 31.43
N HIS A 122 -17.68 -10.38 31.14
CA HIS A 122 -16.24 -10.27 31.36
C HIS A 122 -15.45 -9.66 30.18
N ARG A 123 -16.09 -9.38 29.04
CA ARG A 123 -15.42 -8.95 27.81
C ARG A 123 -15.50 -7.43 27.64
N ARG A 124 -14.38 -6.73 27.86
CA ARG A 124 -14.28 -5.25 27.79
C ARG A 124 -14.59 -4.66 26.41
N VAL A 125 -14.42 -5.42 25.32
CA VAL A 125 -14.69 -4.98 23.94
C VAL A 125 -15.45 -6.09 23.22
N ASN A 126 -16.49 -5.73 22.49
CA ASN A 126 -17.33 -6.65 21.72
C ASN A 126 -17.44 -6.15 20.28
N TYR A 127 -16.91 -6.93 19.34
CA TYR A 127 -16.90 -6.59 17.92
C TYR A 127 -18.08 -7.24 17.19
N LYS A 128 -18.68 -6.49 16.26
CA LYS A 128 -19.62 -6.99 15.25
C LYS A 128 -18.96 -6.88 13.88
N LEU A 129 -18.86 -7.99 13.15
CA LEU A 129 -18.39 -7.98 11.76
C LEU A 129 -19.34 -7.15 10.89
N ARG A 130 -18.76 -6.44 9.92
CA ARG A 130 -19.44 -5.67 8.88
C ARG A 130 -18.68 -5.88 7.57
N SER A 131 -19.31 -5.57 6.44
CA SER A 131 -18.64 -5.49 5.15
C SER A 131 -17.45 -4.52 5.21
N SER A 132 -16.38 -4.86 4.50
CA SER A 132 -15.31 -3.92 4.15
C SER A 132 -15.68 -3.01 2.97
N ASN A 133 -16.75 -3.35 2.23
CA ASN A 133 -17.11 -2.71 0.99
C ASN A 133 -18.34 -1.80 1.14
N LEU A 134 -18.13 -0.50 0.98
CA LEU A 134 -19.16 0.54 1.05
C LEU A 134 -19.47 1.14 -0.32
N GLU A 135 -19.25 0.38 -1.41
CA GLU A 135 -19.65 0.80 -2.76
C GLU A 135 -21.13 1.21 -2.78
N LEU A 136 -21.38 2.45 -3.18
CA LEU A 136 -22.70 2.98 -3.48
C LEU A 136 -23.06 2.59 -4.91
N ILE A 137 -24.26 2.06 -5.09
CA ILE A 137 -24.80 1.59 -6.36
C ILE A 137 -26.11 2.33 -6.56
N THR A 138 -26.22 3.16 -7.59
CA THR A 138 -27.46 3.86 -7.90
C THR A 138 -28.40 2.89 -8.60
N ILE A 139 -29.67 2.86 -8.18
CA ILE A 139 -30.69 1.99 -8.73
C ILE A 139 -31.86 2.86 -9.18
N ILE A 140 -32.21 2.75 -10.46
CA ILE A 140 -33.40 3.38 -11.04
C ILE A 140 -34.56 2.41 -10.82
N GLU A 141 -35.54 2.83 -10.03
CA GLU A 141 -36.76 2.08 -9.75
C GLU A 141 -37.96 2.72 -10.45
N CYS A 142 -38.97 1.90 -10.76
CA CYS A 142 -40.21 2.41 -11.37
C CYS A 142 -41.43 1.57 -10.97
N ILE A 143 -42.46 2.27 -10.49
CA ILE A 143 -43.72 1.73 -9.97
C ILE A 143 -44.91 2.33 -10.74
N CYS A 144 -46.05 1.66 -10.72
CA CYS A 144 -47.28 2.10 -11.37
C CYS A 144 -48.38 2.35 -10.31
N ALA A 145 -49.35 3.21 -10.62
CA ALA A 145 -50.45 3.53 -9.71
C ALA A 145 -51.47 2.37 -9.53
N ASP A 146 -51.41 1.34 -10.37
CA ASP A 146 -52.16 0.08 -10.21
C ASP A 146 -51.59 -0.87 -9.12
N GLY A 147 -50.48 -0.49 -8.46
CA GLY A 147 -49.82 -1.30 -7.45
C GLY A 147 -48.67 -2.18 -7.95
N SER A 148 -48.37 -2.13 -9.25
CA SER A 148 -47.30 -2.93 -9.86
C SER A 148 -45.95 -2.19 -9.98
N SER A 149 -44.94 -2.89 -10.51
CA SER A 149 -43.63 -2.33 -10.87
C SER A 149 -43.08 -2.96 -12.14
N ILE A 150 -42.09 -2.33 -12.76
CA ILE A 150 -41.26 -2.92 -13.84
C ILE A 150 -39.90 -3.35 -13.27
N GLN A 151 -39.07 -4.06 -14.04
CA GLN A 151 -37.70 -4.41 -13.60
C GLN A 151 -36.80 -3.16 -13.50
N PRO A 152 -35.90 -3.07 -12.50
CA PRO A 152 -35.08 -1.88 -12.25
C PRO A 152 -33.85 -1.75 -13.17
N GLY A 153 -33.21 -0.58 -13.11
CA GLY A 153 -31.86 -0.35 -13.65
C GLY A 153 -30.81 -0.24 -12.55
N PHE A 154 -29.60 -0.77 -12.75
CA PHE A 154 -28.50 -0.69 -11.78
C PHE A 154 -27.28 0.01 -12.38
N ILE A 155 -26.71 1.00 -11.69
CA ILE A 155 -25.53 1.76 -12.14
C ILE A 155 -24.39 1.57 -11.14
N PHE A 156 -23.25 1.11 -11.65
CA PHE A 156 -22.04 0.87 -10.85
C PHE A 156 -20.90 1.79 -11.30
N ALA A 157 -19.99 2.12 -10.38
CA ALA A 157 -18.76 2.84 -10.74
C ALA A 157 -17.85 1.95 -11.62
N GLY A 158 -17.51 2.36 -12.84
CA GLY A 158 -16.70 1.54 -13.74
C GLY A 158 -16.47 2.09 -15.14
N LYS A 159 -15.90 1.24 -15.98
CA LYS A 159 -15.60 1.49 -17.40
C LYS A 159 -15.80 0.28 -18.32
N GLU A 160 -15.80 -0.93 -17.76
CA GLU A 160 -15.93 -2.20 -18.48
C GLU A 160 -16.80 -3.16 -17.67
N PHE A 161 -17.67 -3.94 -18.33
CA PHE A 161 -18.46 -4.99 -17.67
C PHE A 161 -17.61 -6.25 -17.46
N SER A 162 -17.84 -6.98 -16.37
CA SER A 162 -17.29 -8.33 -16.20
C SER A 162 -18.27 -9.37 -16.75
N ARG A 163 -17.77 -10.42 -17.44
CA ARG A 163 -18.61 -11.44 -18.09
C ARG A 163 -19.65 -12.10 -17.15
N ASP A 164 -19.33 -12.24 -15.87
CA ASP A 164 -20.22 -12.86 -14.88
C ASP A 164 -21.34 -11.92 -14.36
N ILE A 165 -21.32 -10.60 -14.63
CA ILE A 165 -22.27 -9.65 -14.02
C ILE A 165 -23.72 -9.83 -14.50
N PHE A 166 -23.91 -10.42 -15.69
CA PHE A 166 -25.21 -10.63 -16.32
C PHE A 166 -25.82 -12.01 -16.06
N ARG A 167 -25.10 -12.92 -15.36
CA ARG A 167 -25.56 -14.32 -15.20
C ARG A 167 -26.59 -14.42 -14.07
N ASP A 168 -27.61 -15.25 -14.30
CA ASP A 168 -28.65 -15.62 -13.32
C ASP A 168 -29.47 -14.41 -12.81
N ILE A 169 -29.79 -13.48 -13.72
CA ILE A 169 -30.56 -12.23 -13.51
C ILE A 169 -31.69 -12.16 -14.56
N ASP A 170 -32.82 -11.54 -14.22
CA ASP A 170 -33.94 -11.33 -15.17
C ASP A 170 -33.46 -10.54 -16.40
N PRO A 171 -33.70 -11.03 -17.63
CA PRO A 171 -33.11 -10.46 -18.84
C PRO A 171 -33.50 -9.01 -19.12
N ARG A 172 -34.57 -8.48 -18.50
CA ARG A 172 -35.09 -7.11 -18.71
C ARG A 172 -34.34 -6.03 -17.91
N VAL A 173 -33.62 -6.42 -16.86
CA VAL A 173 -32.85 -5.50 -15.99
C VAL A 173 -31.73 -4.83 -16.80
N CYS A 174 -31.68 -3.49 -16.88
CA CYS A 174 -30.50 -2.80 -17.44
C CYS A 174 -29.41 -2.67 -16.37
N ILE A 175 -28.18 -3.03 -16.74
CA ILE A 175 -26.98 -2.90 -15.91
C ILE A 175 -26.06 -1.91 -16.61
N ALA A 176 -25.63 -0.90 -15.87
CA ALA A 176 -24.92 0.28 -16.37
C ALA A 176 -23.64 0.60 -15.61
N LEU A 177 -22.78 1.39 -16.26
CA LEU A 177 -21.50 1.86 -15.74
C LEU A 177 -21.32 3.36 -15.94
N SER A 178 -21.01 4.07 -14.86
CA SER A 178 -20.58 5.47 -14.91
C SER A 178 -19.22 5.63 -14.21
N ARG A 179 -18.52 6.75 -14.42
CA ARG A 179 -17.22 6.99 -13.77
C ARG A 179 -17.32 7.07 -12.23
N THR A 180 -18.49 7.46 -11.72
CA THR A 180 -18.70 7.85 -10.32
C THR A 180 -19.68 6.95 -9.57
N GLY A 181 -20.44 6.10 -10.28
CA GLY A 181 -21.54 5.29 -9.73
C GLY A 181 -22.91 5.95 -9.79
N TRP A 182 -22.96 7.27 -10.02
CA TRP A 182 -24.20 8.03 -10.23
C TRP A 182 -24.69 7.96 -11.67
N THR A 183 -25.96 8.30 -11.89
CA THR A 183 -26.55 8.45 -13.24
C THR A 183 -25.97 9.66 -13.97
N ALA A 184 -26.11 9.64 -15.29
CA ALA A 184 -25.89 10.75 -16.19
C ALA A 184 -26.98 10.73 -17.26
N GLU A 185 -27.21 11.85 -17.94
CA GLU A 185 -28.21 12.04 -19.00
C GLU A 185 -28.36 10.83 -19.94
N TYR A 186 -27.25 10.35 -20.51
CA TYR A 186 -27.27 9.21 -21.44
C TYR A 186 -27.63 7.87 -20.77
N LEU A 187 -27.38 7.69 -19.46
CA LEU A 187 -27.74 6.45 -18.75
C LEU A 187 -29.24 6.41 -18.42
N CYS A 188 -29.85 7.56 -18.09
CA CYS A 188 -31.30 7.64 -17.97
C CYS A 188 -31.97 7.33 -19.32
N LEU A 189 -31.47 7.93 -20.41
CA LEU A 189 -31.93 7.67 -21.77
C LEU A 189 -31.82 6.19 -22.18
N GLU A 190 -30.69 5.55 -21.90
CA GLU A 190 -30.48 4.12 -22.21
C GLU A 190 -31.37 3.21 -21.34
N TRP A 191 -31.59 3.54 -20.07
CA TRP A 191 -32.57 2.84 -19.23
C TRP A 191 -34.00 3.03 -19.76
N PHE A 192 -34.37 4.25 -20.16
CA PHE A 192 -35.71 4.56 -20.68
C PHE A 192 -35.98 3.75 -21.97
N LYS A 193 -35.00 3.70 -22.88
CA LYS A 193 -35.10 2.94 -24.15
C LYS A 193 -35.03 1.42 -23.98
N ARG A 194 -34.14 0.90 -23.12
CA ARG A 194 -33.91 -0.56 -22.97
C ARG A 194 -34.81 -1.22 -21.93
N CYS A 195 -35.22 -0.48 -20.90
CA CYS A 195 -35.88 -1.03 -19.72
C CYS A 195 -37.33 -0.54 -19.58
N PHE A 196 -37.57 0.78 -19.63
CA PHE A 196 -38.92 1.34 -19.44
C PHE A 196 -39.83 1.06 -20.63
N ILE A 197 -39.53 1.62 -21.80
CA ILE A 197 -40.37 1.55 -23.02
C ILE A 197 -40.83 0.11 -23.33
N PRO A 198 -39.95 -0.92 -23.38
CA PRO A 198 -40.39 -2.27 -23.72
C PRO A 198 -41.31 -2.90 -22.66
N GLN A 199 -41.09 -2.60 -21.37
CA GLN A 199 -41.89 -3.17 -20.29
C GLN A 199 -43.25 -2.51 -20.14
N VAL A 200 -43.36 -1.19 -20.35
CA VAL A 200 -44.66 -0.50 -20.25
C VAL A 200 -45.51 -0.69 -21.50
N ASN A 201 -44.93 -0.74 -22.71
CA ASN A 201 -45.67 -1.07 -23.92
C ASN A 201 -46.18 -2.52 -23.89
N ALA A 202 -45.42 -3.48 -23.35
CA ALA A 202 -45.89 -4.86 -23.13
C ALA A 202 -47.01 -4.98 -22.07
N ARG A 203 -47.38 -3.88 -21.41
CA ARG A 203 -48.44 -3.80 -20.40
C ARG A 203 -49.56 -2.82 -20.76
N ARG A 204 -49.50 -2.19 -21.94
CA ARG A 204 -50.48 -1.19 -22.38
C ARG A 204 -51.85 -1.85 -22.59
N VAL A 205 -52.89 -1.34 -21.93
CA VAL A 205 -54.27 -1.88 -21.96
C VAL A 205 -55.24 -1.11 -22.86
N SER A 206 -54.80 -0.01 -23.47
CA SER A 206 -55.61 0.89 -24.33
C SER A 206 -54.68 1.81 -25.14
N ASP A 207 -55.19 2.50 -26.15
CA ASP A 207 -54.39 3.43 -26.97
C ASP A 207 -54.08 4.78 -26.27
N ALA A 208 -54.54 4.96 -25.02
CA ALA A 208 -54.22 6.12 -24.19
C ALA A 208 -52.70 6.29 -24.00
N PRO A 209 -52.20 7.53 -23.80
CA PRO A 209 -50.79 7.79 -23.53
C PRO A 209 -50.37 7.24 -22.15
N ILE A 210 -49.13 6.77 -22.08
CA ILE A 210 -48.52 6.35 -20.81
C ILE A 210 -47.94 7.59 -20.13
N LEU A 211 -48.32 7.85 -18.87
CA LEU A 211 -47.84 8.99 -18.10
C LEU A 211 -46.66 8.55 -17.22
N LEU A 212 -45.48 9.15 -17.41
CA LEU A 212 -44.33 8.95 -16.54
C LEU A 212 -44.09 10.20 -15.70
N ILE A 213 -44.24 10.07 -14.38
CA ILE A 213 -43.92 11.10 -13.40
C ILE A 213 -42.49 10.90 -12.89
N LEU A 214 -41.65 11.93 -13.01
CA LEU A 214 -40.26 11.95 -12.56
C LEU A 214 -39.88 13.34 -12.01
N ASP A 215 -38.70 13.48 -11.42
CA ASP A 215 -38.22 14.78 -10.96
C ASP A 215 -37.75 15.69 -12.13
N SER A 216 -37.50 16.97 -11.82
CA SER A 216 -37.06 17.96 -12.81
C SER A 216 -35.53 18.08 -12.92
N HIS A 217 -34.74 17.10 -12.47
CA HIS A 217 -33.29 17.20 -12.46
C HIS A 217 -32.70 16.91 -13.85
N ASN A 218 -31.65 17.65 -14.22
CA ASN A 218 -31.15 17.68 -15.61
C ASN A 218 -30.74 16.31 -16.17
N SER A 219 -30.33 15.35 -15.32
CA SER A 219 -30.01 13.97 -15.74
C SER A 219 -31.21 13.14 -16.21
N HIS A 220 -32.45 13.59 -16.00
CA HIS A 220 -33.66 12.78 -16.21
C HIS A 220 -34.46 13.17 -17.47
N VAL A 221 -34.18 14.32 -18.11
CA VAL A 221 -34.95 14.82 -19.26
C VAL A 221 -34.07 15.35 -20.39
N THR A 222 -33.52 14.46 -21.22
CA THR A 222 -32.78 14.87 -22.43
C THR A 222 -33.73 15.20 -23.59
N PRO A 223 -33.28 15.92 -24.65
CA PRO A 223 -34.04 16.07 -25.90
C PRO A 223 -34.39 14.71 -26.54
N GLU A 224 -33.46 13.76 -26.54
CA GLU A 224 -33.63 12.42 -27.13
C GLU A 224 -34.58 11.54 -26.32
N MET A 225 -34.70 11.77 -25.01
CA MET A 225 -35.68 11.10 -24.16
C MET A 225 -37.08 11.63 -24.44
N ARG A 226 -37.24 12.95 -24.62
CA ARG A 226 -38.51 13.55 -25.07
C ARG A 226 -38.92 13.04 -26.45
N GLN A 227 -37.99 12.98 -27.41
CA GLN A 227 -38.24 12.42 -28.74
C GLN A 227 -38.68 10.95 -28.66
N ALA A 228 -37.97 10.11 -27.91
CA ALA A 228 -38.33 8.69 -27.73
C ALA A 228 -39.67 8.50 -27.00
N ALA A 229 -40.06 9.43 -26.11
CA ALA A 229 -41.35 9.41 -25.43
C ALA A 229 -42.50 9.73 -26.41
N ILE A 230 -42.35 10.75 -27.25
CA ILE A 230 -43.29 11.10 -28.34
C ILE A 230 -43.48 9.91 -29.29
N GLU A 231 -42.37 9.30 -29.75
CA GLU A 231 -42.37 8.12 -30.64
C GLU A 231 -43.09 6.90 -30.07
N ASN A 232 -43.28 6.84 -28.75
CA ASN A 232 -43.90 5.72 -28.04
C ASN A 232 -45.23 6.09 -27.36
N ASN A 233 -45.82 7.25 -27.65
CA ASN A 233 -47.04 7.73 -26.98
C ASN A 233 -46.91 7.67 -25.43
N ILE A 234 -45.86 8.34 -24.93
CA ILE A 234 -45.53 8.52 -23.51
C ILE A 234 -45.45 10.02 -23.21
N HIS A 235 -46.17 10.47 -22.19
CA HIS A 235 -46.09 11.84 -21.67
C HIS A 235 -45.14 11.86 -20.47
N LEU A 236 -44.13 12.75 -20.51
CA LEU A 236 -43.24 13.00 -19.38
C LEU A 236 -43.80 14.16 -18.54
N PHE A 237 -44.06 13.91 -17.26
CA PHE A 237 -44.60 14.89 -16.32
C PHE A 237 -43.62 15.11 -15.17
N LEU A 238 -43.25 16.37 -14.92
CA LEU A 238 -42.16 16.70 -14.01
C LEU A 238 -42.72 17.19 -12.67
N LEU A 239 -42.20 16.64 -11.57
CA LEU A 239 -42.44 17.17 -10.24
C LEU A 239 -41.93 18.62 -10.12
N PRO A 240 -42.58 19.49 -9.34
CA PRO A 240 -42.06 20.82 -9.06
C PRO A 240 -40.67 20.74 -8.40
N PRO A 241 -39.71 21.62 -8.75
CA PRO A 241 -38.36 21.58 -8.22
C PRO A 241 -38.32 21.47 -6.69
N HIS A 242 -37.47 20.57 -6.18
CA HIS A 242 -37.25 20.31 -4.75
C HIS A 242 -38.43 19.70 -3.95
N THR A 243 -39.60 19.43 -4.54
CA THR A 243 -40.79 18.91 -3.81
C THR A 243 -40.85 17.39 -3.62
N THR A 244 -39.85 16.62 -4.06
CA THR A 244 -39.87 15.14 -4.06
C THR A 244 -40.23 14.55 -2.69
N HIS A 245 -39.69 15.13 -1.61
CA HIS A 245 -39.89 14.72 -0.22
C HIS A 245 -41.35 14.63 0.26
N HIS A 246 -42.31 15.20 -0.49
CA HIS A 246 -43.75 14.97 -0.30
C HIS A 246 -44.46 14.46 -1.57
N LEU A 247 -44.01 14.86 -2.78
CA LEU A 247 -44.73 14.56 -4.04
C LEU A 247 -44.20 13.36 -4.85
N GLN A 248 -43.14 12.68 -4.41
CA GLN A 248 -42.51 11.56 -5.12
C GLN A 248 -42.90 10.21 -4.48
N PRO A 249 -43.83 9.41 -5.06
CA PRO A 249 -44.30 8.14 -4.50
C PRO A 249 -43.17 7.17 -4.08
N LEU A 250 -42.12 7.05 -4.89
CA LEU A 250 -40.97 6.21 -4.55
C LEU A 250 -40.25 6.67 -3.27
N ASP A 251 -40.04 7.97 -3.08
CA ASP A 251 -39.28 8.54 -1.96
C ASP A 251 -40.09 8.55 -0.65
N VAL A 252 -41.40 8.85 -0.71
CA VAL A 252 -42.27 8.95 0.49
C VAL A 252 -42.74 7.61 1.08
N GLY A 253 -42.51 6.49 0.39
CA GLY A 253 -42.98 5.17 0.85
C GLY A 253 -42.07 4.00 0.49
N VAL A 254 -41.92 3.73 -0.81
CA VAL A 254 -41.32 2.47 -1.29
C VAL A 254 -39.84 2.36 -0.92
N PHE A 255 -39.06 3.43 -1.15
CA PHE A 255 -37.63 3.44 -0.85
C PHE A 255 -37.31 3.31 0.65
N ALA A 256 -38.13 3.88 1.54
CA ALA A 256 -37.92 3.76 2.99
C ALA A 256 -38.11 2.31 3.47
N ALA A 257 -39.15 1.62 2.98
CA ALA A 257 -39.38 0.21 3.26
C ALA A 257 -38.27 -0.68 2.68
N LEU A 258 -37.85 -0.40 1.45
CA LEU A 258 -36.81 -1.13 0.73
C LEU A 258 -35.43 -0.97 1.37
N GLU A 259 -35.03 0.25 1.77
CA GLU A 259 -33.75 0.46 2.47
C GLU A 259 -33.73 -0.28 3.82
N HIS A 260 -34.82 -0.24 4.58
CA HIS A 260 -34.91 -0.98 5.84
C HIS A 260 -34.78 -2.50 5.63
N ALA A 261 -35.52 -3.06 4.67
CA ALA A 261 -35.45 -4.48 4.33
C ALA A 261 -34.04 -4.88 3.85
N TRP A 262 -33.40 -4.05 3.01
CA TRP A 262 -32.03 -4.24 2.55
C TRP A 262 -31.02 -4.24 3.69
N GLN A 263 -31.10 -3.26 4.60
CA GLN A 263 -30.23 -3.20 5.78
C GLN A 263 -30.39 -4.46 6.64
N VAL A 264 -31.61 -4.95 6.86
CA VAL A 264 -31.86 -6.22 7.58
C VAL A 264 -31.27 -7.42 6.83
N HIS A 265 -31.44 -7.47 5.50
CA HIS A 265 -30.93 -8.55 4.65
C HIS A 265 -29.41 -8.63 4.63
N CYS A 266 -28.69 -7.52 4.40
CA CYS A 266 -27.22 -7.47 4.53
C CYS A 266 -26.78 -7.98 5.92
N ASN A 267 -27.47 -7.57 6.99
CA ASN A 267 -27.19 -8.02 8.35
C ASN A 267 -27.51 -9.51 8.63
N LYS A 268 -28.20 -10.21 7.71
CA LYS A 268 -28.38 -11.66 7.68
C LYS A 268 -27.33 -12.32 6.78
N PHE A 269 -27.11 -11.78 5.58
CA PHE A 269 -26.12 -12.26 4.60
C PHE A 269 -24.71 -12.30 5.21
N PHE A 270 -24.21 -11.20 5.79
CA PHE A 270 -22.85 -11.16 6.37
C PHE A 270 -22.63 -12.11 7.57
N LYS A 271 -23.70 -12.62 8.20
CA LYS A 271 -23.59 -13.68 9.22
C LYS A 271 -23.43 -15.06 8.57
N THR A 272 -24.12 -15.30 7.46
CA THR A 272 -24.13 -16.59 6.75
C THR A 272 -22.92 -16.74 5.82
N SER A 273 -22.49 -15.67 5.15
CA SER A 273 -21.25 -15.59 4.35
C SER A 273 -19.97 -15.56 5.19
N LYS A 274 -20.06 -15.62 6.53
CA LYS A 274 -18.93 -15.52 7.49
C LYS A 274 -18.08 -14.24 7.33
N GLY A 275 -18.60 -13.21 6.67
CA GLY A 275 -17.90 -11.96 6.39
C GLY A 275 -17.29 -11.85 5.00
N GLU A 276 -17.63 -12.73 4.05
CA GLU A 276 -17.31 -12.52 2.63
C GLU A 276 -18.18 -11.40 2.03
N ASP A 277 -17.54 -10.48 1.31
CA ASP A 277 -18.17 -9.36 0.61
C ASP A 277 -18.87 -9.84 -0.69
N MET A 278 -20.11 -9.39 -0.90
CA MET A 278 -20.89 -9.65 -2.12
C MET A 278 -20.17 -9.06 -3.35
N ASP A 279 -20.25 -9.72 -4.51
CA ASP A 279 -19.84 -9.14 -5.80
C ASP A 279 -21.01 -8.41 -6.48
N ARG A 280 -20.77 -7.76 -7.64
CA ARG A 280 -21.79 -6.92 -8.30
C ARG A 280 -22.97 -7.71 -8.88
N GLY A 281 -22.74 -8.92 -9.39
CA GLY A 281 -23.84 -9.77 -9.87
C GLY A 281 -24.63 -10.34 -8.69
N GLU A 282 -23.93 -10.69 -7.61
CA GLU A 282 -24.58 -11.15 -6.37
C GLU A 282 -25.39 -10.05 -5.69
N PHE A 283 -24.93 -8.79 -5.74
CA PHE A 283 -25.71 -7.64 -5.28
C PHE A 283 -27.06 -7.54 -6.01
N ILE A 284 -27.07 -7.67 -7.35
CA ILE A 284 -28.31 -7.60 -8.14
C ILE A 284 -29.27 -8.72 -7.74
N ARG A 285 -28.81 -9.98 -7.70
CA ARG A 285 -29.64 -11.12 -7.31
C ARG A 285 -30.22 -10.99 -5.90
N GLN A 286 -29.39 -10.60 -4.94
CA GLN A 286 -29.83 -10.40 -3.56
C GLN A 286 -30.77 -9.18 -3.43
N TYR A 287 -30.56 -8.12 -4.22
CA TYR A 287 -31.44 -6.95 -4.24
C TYR A 287 -32.80 -7.29 -4.81
N LEU A 288 -32.88 -7.95 -5.98
CA LEU A 288 -34.13 -8.42 -6.56
C LEU A 288 -34.88 -9.34 -5.58
N THR A 289 -34.17 -10.27 -4.92
CA THR A 289 -34.75 -11.13 -3.87
C THR A 289 -35.39 -10.32 -2.72
N VAL A 290 -34.80 -9.20 -2.30
CA VAL A 290 -35.39 -8.33 -1.28
C VAL A 290 -36.54 -7.49 -1.86
N ARG A 291 -36.34 -6.91 -3.05
CA ARG A 291 -37.31 -6.11 -3.78
C ARG A 291 -38.63 -6.88 -3.94
N ASP A 292 -38.59 -8.12 -4.40
CA ASP A 292 -39.77 -8.96 -4.64
C ASP A 292 -40.52 -9.32 -3.34
N THR A 293 -39.88 -9.21 -2.17
CA THR A 293 -40.57 -9.35 -0.85
C THR A 293 -41.12 -8.03 -0.31
N VAL A 294 -40.72 -6.88 -0.86
CA VAL A 294 -41.13 -5.54 -0.43
C VAL A 294 -42.18 -4.93 -1.38
N PHE A 295 -42.00 -5.10 -2.68
CA PHE A 295 -42.80 -4.49 -3.74
C PHE A 295 -44.11 -5.25 -3.94
N ASN A 296 -45.04 -5.05 -3.01
CA ASN A 296 -46.42 -5.50 -3.09
C ASN A 296 -47.37 -4.33 -3.40
N ALA A 297 -48.57 -4.66 -3.92
CA ALA A 297 -49.55 -3.66 -4.34
C ALA A 297 -50.00 -2.74 -3.20
N ASP A 298 -50.19 -3.25 -1.98
CA ASP A 298 -50.63 -2.44 -0.85
C ASP A 298 -49.61 -1.35 -0.49
N LEU A 299 -48.30 -1.67 -0.50
CA LEU A 299 -47.23 -0.71 -0.26
C LEU A 299 -47.16 0.33 -1.38
N ILE A 300 -47.20 -0.10 -2.65
CA ILE A 300 -47.09 0.78 -3.81
C ILE A 300 -48.30 1.73 -3.86
N CYS A 301 -49.53 1.21 -3.81
CA CYS A 301 -50.75 2.02 -3.76
C CYS A 301 -50.82 2.94 -2.52
N LYS A 302 -50.26 2.52 -1.37
CA LYS A 302 -50.13 3.41 -0.21
C LYS A 302 -49.16 4.56 -0.49
N ALA A 303 -48.04 4.30 -1.15
CA ALA A 303 -47.04 5.33 -1.43
C ALA A 303 -47.57 6.42 -2.38
N TRP A 304 -48.34 6.04 -3.41
CA TRP A 304 -49.10 6.98 -4.25
C TRP A 304 -50.07 7.84 -3.41
N ARG A 305 -50.86 7.21 -2.53
CA ARG A 305 -51.77 7.93 -1.61
C ARG A 305 -51.04 8.91 -0.69
N THR A 306 -49.85 8.55 -0.18
CA THR A 306 -49.02 9.45 0.63
C THR A 306 -48.48 10.64 -0.17
N ALA A 307 -48.29 10.51 -1.48
CA ALA A 307 -47.95 11.62 -2.37
C ALA A 307 -49.17 12.47 -2.82
N GLY A 308 -50.34 12.27 -2.21
CA GLY A 308 -51.58 12.98 -2.54
C GLY A 308 -52.22 12.57 -3.88
N ILE A 309 -51.77 11.46 -4.48
CA ILE A 309 -52.28 10.93 -5.74
C ILE A 309 -53.11 9.68 -5.43
N THR A 310 -54.43 9.75 -5.61
CA THR A 310 -55.34 8.64 -5.33
C THR A 310 -56.25 8.34 -6.52
N THR A 311 -56.83 7.13 -6.55
CA THR A 311 -57.77 6.70 -7.59
C THR A 311 -59.12 7.42 -7.48
N GLY A 312 -59.16 8.68 -7.91
CA GLY A 312 -60.36 9.52 -7.96
C GLY A 312 -60.15 10.92 -7.37
N GLU A 313 -59.22 11.08 -6.43
CA GLU A 313 -58.95 12.35 -5.75
C GLU A 313 -57.47 12.74 -5.85
N PHE A 314 -57.24 13.97 -6.33
CA PHE A 314 -55.96 14.68 -6.26
C PHE A 314 -56.21 15.91 -5.37
N SER A 315 -55.44 16.11 -4.30
CA SER A 315 -55.65 17.27 -3.44
C SER A 315 -54.43 17.67 -2.61
N ALA A 316 -54.15 18.98 -2.57
CA ALA A 316 -53.25 19.59 -1.62
C ALA A 316 -53.68 19.40 -0.15
N ASN A 317 -54.96 19.07 0.10
CA ASN A 317 -55.50 18.73 1.41
C ASN A 317 -55.04 17.35 1.92
N ALA A 318 -54.30 16.57 1.12
CA ALA A 318 -53.58 15.39 1.59
C ALA A 318 -52.41 15.74 2.54
N PHE A 319 -51.98 17.02 2.52
CA PHE A 319 -50.94 17.57 3.40
C PHE A 319 -51.56 18.57 4.39
N SER A 320 -51.00 18.62 5.59
CA SER A 320 -51.47 19.50 6.67
C SER A 320 -50.85 20.89 6.58
N GLU A 321 -51.42 21.86 7.30
CA GLU A 321 -50.81 23.18 7.46
C GLU A 321 -49.43 23.15 8.16
N VAL A 322 -49.07 22.05 8.83
CA VAL A 322 -47.73 21.83 9.40
C VAL A 322 -46.73 21.46 8.30
N ASP A 323 -47.12 20.66 7.31
CA ASP A 323 -46.24 20.29 6.18
C ASP A 323 -45.89 21.53 5.32
N TYR A 324 -46.82 22.49 5.21
CA TYR A 324 -46.58 23.78 4.54
C TYR A 324 -45.87 24.82 5.41
N ALA A 325 -45.80 24.65 6.74
CA ALA A 325 -45.33 25.68 7.65
C ALA A 325 -43.88 26.16 7.41
N PRO A 326 -42.90 25.30 7.07
CA PRO A 326 -41.53 25.75 6.78
C PRO A 326 -41.39 26.71 5.60
N SER A 327 -42.39 26.77 4.70
CA SER A 327 -42.41 27.77 3.62
C SER A 327 -42.66 29.20 4.11
N ARG A 328 -43.25 29.37 5.30
CA ARG A 328 -43.62 30.68 5.89
C ARG A 328 -42.39 31.52 6.22
N ALA A 329 -41.27 30.89 6.60
CA ALA A 329 -39.98 31.53 6.83
C ALA A 329 -39.38 32.23 5.59
N PHE A 330 -39.87 31.90 4.38
CA PHE A 330 -39.50 32.54 3.12
C PHE A 330 -40.59 33.45 2.55
N SER A 331 -41.65 33.71 3.32
CA SER A 331 -42.77 34.58 2.93
C SER A 331 -42.40 36.07 3.02
N LYS A 332 -43.13 36.91 2.28
CA LYS A 332 -43.06 38.38 2.40
C LYS A 332 -44.02 38.95 3.46
N LEU A 333 -44.79 38.08 4.11
CA LEU A 333 -45.69 38.40 5.22
C LEU A 333 -45.09 37.85 6.52
N ALA A 334 -45.22 38.57 7.62
CA ALA A 334 -44.80 38.09 8.94
C ALA A 334 -45.86 37.13 9.51
N HIS A 335 -45.45 35.92 9.88
CA HIS A 335 -46.34 34.86 10.39
C HIS A 335 -46.16 34.60 11.90
N VAL A 336 -45.85 35.67 12.64
CA VAL A 336 -45.47 35.59 14.06
C VAL A 336 -46.68 35.66 15.01
N PRO A 337 -46.68 34.92 16.14
CA PRO A 337 -47.71 35.05 17.19
C PRO A 337 -47.78 36.47 17.79
N PRO A 338 -48.94 36.91 18.35
CA PRO A 338 -49.05 38.20 19.06
C PRO A 338 -48.14 38.33 20.30
N THR A 339 -47.68 37.19 20.83
CA THR A 339 -46.74 37.06 21.96
C THR A 339 -45.26 37.09 21.53
N TYR A 340 -44.97 37.11 20.22
CA TYR A 340 -43.61 37.06 19.68
C TYR A 340 -42.85 38.40 19.88
N PRO A 341 -41.52 38.40 20.11
CA PRO A 341 -40.82 39.60 20.52
C PRO A 341 -40.45 40.47 19.31
N THR A 342 -40.52 41.79 19.47
CA THR A 342 -40.08 42.77 18.47
C THR A 342 -38.56 42.85 18.28
N ARG A 343 -37.79 42.04 19.01
CA ARG A 343 -36.35 41.80 18.80
C ARG A 343 -36.04 40.32 19.04
N ASN A 344 -35.40 39.67 18.08
CA ASN A 344 -35.00 38.27 18.15
C ASN A 344 -33.58 38.15 18.75
N PRO A 345 -33.37 37.41 19.87
CA PRO A 345 -32.04 37.25 20.48
C PRO A 345 -31.02 36.52 19.59
N LEU A 346 -31.47 35.75 18.58
CA LEU A 346 -30.59 35.06 17.63
C LEU A 346 -29.90 36.00 16.62
N PHE A 347 -30.35 37.26 16.49
CA PHE A 347 -29.84 38.20 15.50
C PHE A 347 -29.53 39.59 16.12
N PRO A 348 -28.36 39.75 16.77
CA PRO A 348 -27.92 41.06 17.25
C PRO A 348 -27.61 42.02 16.08
N GLU A 349 -28.12 43.25 16.16
CA GLU A 349 -27.95 44.27 15.12
C GLU A 349 -26.48 44.65 14.92
N ASN A 350 -25.94 44.35 13.74
CA ASN A 350 -24.53 44.55 13.43
C ASN A 350 -24.24 46.04 13.14
N ARG A 351 -23.69 46.76 14.12
CA ARG A 351 -23.36 48.19 13.98
C ARG A 351 -22.18 48.42 13.02
N GLN A 352 -22.49 48.81 11.78
CA GLN A 352 -21.63 49.74 11.04
C GLN A 352 -22.35 51.06 10.80
N SER A 353 -21.76 52.14 11.30
CA SER A 353 -22.29 53.50 11.16
C SER A 353 -21.94 54.09 9.79
N TYR A 354 -22.95 54.26 8.94
CA TYR A 354 -22.89 55.26 7.88
C TYR A 354 -23.85 56.40 8.20
N SER A 355 -23.32 57.62 8.16
CA SER A 355 -24.01 58.86 8.51
C SER A 355 -25.14 59.17 7.52
N THR A 356 -26.33 59.46 8.02
CA THR A 356 -27.45 59.95 7.21
C THR A 356 -27.20 61.38 6.72
N PRO A 357 -27.29 61.64 5.41
CA PRO A 357 -27.62 62.98 4.91
C PRO A 357 -29.05 63.35 5.31
N SER A 358 -29.29 64.64 5.51
CA SER A 358 -30.61 65.19 5.89
C SER A 358 -31.67 64.99 4.81
N SER A 359 -32.86 64.54 5.21
CA SER A 359 -34.06 64.62 4.35
C SER A 359 -34.62 66.06 4.32
N PRO A 360 -34.95 66.62 3.14
CA PRO A 360 -35.91 67.73 3.06
C PRO A 360 -37.34 67.20 3.31
N SER A 361 -38.29 68.10 3.55
CA SER A 361 -39.62 67.79 4.09
C SER A 361 -40.76 67.95 3.07
N SER A 362 -41.97 67.56 3.51
CA SER A 362 -43.28 67.99 2.98
C SER A 362 -43.87 67.11 1.83
N PRO A 363 -45.20 67.17 1.53
CA PRO A 363 -46.09 66.12 2.08
C PRO A 363 -47.26 65.65 1.16
N ILE A 364 -48.09 64.74 1.68
CA ILE A 364 -49.51 64.46 1.33
C ILE A 364 -49.84 64.18 -0.17
N ALA A 365 -50.22 62.94 -0.49
CA ALA A 365 -51.51 62.61 -1.14
C ALA A 365 -51.73 61.10 -1.34
N SER A 366 -52.98 60.68 -1.15
CA SER A 366 -53.62 59.47 -1.72
C SER A 366 -54.89 59.95 -2.46
N PRO A 367 -55.70 59.14 -3.17
CA PRO A 367 -55.60 57.70 -3.46
C PRO A 367 -55.84 57.35 -4.96
N CYS A 368 -56.06 56.06 -5.25
CA CYS A 368 -56.70 55.53 -6.48
C CYS A 368 -55.89 55.67 -7.81
N SER A 369 -56.13 54.87 -8.86
CA SER A 369 -56.73 53.51 -8.98
C SER A 369 -56.39 52.94 -10.38
N ALA A 370 -57.03 51.82 -10.77
CA ALA A 370 -57.05 51.24 -12.13
C ALA A 370 -55.78 50.50 -12.64
N ARG A 371 -55.97 49.20 -12.88
CA ARG A 371 -55.38 48.41 -13.99
C ARG A 371 -56.21 48.71 -15.28
N PRO A 372 -56.03 48.08 -16.47
CA PRO A 372 -55.10 46.99 -16.85
C PRO A 372 -54.49 47.08 -18.28
N ASN A 373 -53.74 46.03 -18.68
CA ASN A 373 -53.52 45.54 -20.06
C ASN A 373 -52.80 46.48 -21.08
N GLU A 374 -52.23 46.05 -22.22
CA GLU A 374 -51.75 44.74 -22.73
C GLU A 374 -50.75 45.00 -23.91
N SER A 375 -50.31 43.93 -24.61
CA SER A 375 -49.48 43.90 -25.84
C SER A 375 -48.03 44.40 -25.68
N GLN A 376 -46.98 43.58 -25.91
CA GLN A 376 -46.54 42.85 -27.12
C GLN A 376 -45.87 43.74 -28.18
N LEU A 377 -44.53 43.62 -28.31
CA LEU A 377 -43.77 43.19 -29.51
C LEU A 377 -42.33 43.72 -29.49
N LEU A 378 -41.37 42.81 -29.78
CA LEU A 378 -40.04 43.03 -30.40
C LEU A 378 -39.05 44.03 -29.73
N GLY A 379 -37.75 43.74 -29.63
CA GLY A 379 -36.99 42.57 -30.07
C GLY A 379 -35.48 42.71 -29.75
N ASP A 380 -34.69 41.86 -30.38
CA ASP A 380 -33.22 41.89 -30.53
C ASP A 380 -32.29 41.70 -29.30
N SER A 381 -31.20 41.00 -29.60
CA SER A 381 -29.97 40.73 -28.80
C SER A 381 -28.82 41.58 -29.42
N PRO A 382 -27.54 41.58 -28.95
CA PRO A 382 -26.86 40.61 -28.08
C PRO A 382 -25.83 41.20 -27.07
N SER A 383 -24.95 40.34 -26.50
CA SER A 383 -23.62 40.67 -25.93
C SER A 383 -23.61 41.46 -24.59
N GLU A 384 -22.56 41.56 -23.76
CA GLU A 384 -21.30 40.81 -23.44
C GLU A 384 -20.67 41.47 -22.17
N VAL A 385 -19.78 40.92 -21.33
CA VAL A 385 -19.14 39.58 -21.10
C VAL A 385 -18.94 39.43 -19.57
N LEU A 386 -18.66 38.23 -19.03
CA LEU A 386 -17.52 37.92 -18.10
C LEU A 386 -17.72 36.65 -17.24
N GLU A 387 -16.62 35.93 -17.06
CA GLU A 387 -16.41 34.88 -16.04
C GLU A 387 -16.06 35.53 -14.68
N ASN A 388 -16.35 34.90 -13.53
CA ASN A 388 -15.30 34.17 -12.79
C ASN A 388 -15.72 33.44 -11.49
N ASP A 389 -15.02 32.32 -11.25
CA ASP A 389 -14.50 31.79 -9.98
C ASP A 389 -15.35 31.40 -8.73
N SER A 390 -15.15 30.11 -8.36
CA SER A 390 -14.63 29.62 -7.06
C SER A 390 -15.52 29.22 -5.85
N LEU A 391 -15.44 27.91 -5.55
CA LEU A 391 -15.04 27.26 -4.28
C LEU A 391 -16.03 26.94 -3.13
N GLU A 392 -15.78 25.74 -2.55
CA GLU A 392 -16.03 25.27 -1.15
C GLU A 392 -17.48 25.11 -0.63
N SER A 393 -17.80 24.23 0.36
CA SER A 393 -17.12 23.03 0.94
C SER A 393 -18.12 22.14 1.74
N ASP A 394 -17.70 20.93 2.16
CA ASP A 394 -18.53 19.94 2.92
C ASP A 394 -18.69 20.24 4.43
N SER A 395 -19.78 19.76 5.08
CA SER A 395 -19.78 18.98 6.36
C SER A 395 -21.19 18.81 6.99
N ASP A 396 -21.34 18.17 8.17
CA ASP A 396 -21.54 16.71 8.38
C ASP A 396 -22.22 16.42 9.76
N THR A 397 -22.69 15.19 9.99
CA THR A 397 -23.00 14.49 11.27
C THR A 397 -24.26 14.75 12.16
N THR A 398 -24.92 13.60 12.42
CA THR A 398 -25.99 13.19 13.38
C THR A 398 -25.71 13.31 14.91
N PRO A 399 -26.69 13.09 15.85
CA PRO A 399 -26.61 11.91 16.79
C PRO A 399 -27.94 11.33 17.46
N ASP A 400 -27.81 10.49 18.54
CA ASP A 400 -28.73 9.62 19.39
C ASP A 400 -30.13 10.16 19.86
N MET A 401 -31.20 9.56 20.47
CA MET A 401 -31.77 8.24 20.95
C MET A 401 -33.34 8.22 20.73
N CYS A 402 -34.31 7.32 21.12
CA CYS A 402 -34.72 6.43 22.27
C CYS A 402 -35.15 7.16 23.57
N PRO A 403 -36.23 6.78 24.33
CA PRO A 403 -36.98 5.47 24.47
C PRO A 403 -38.48 5.52 24.06
N ASP A 404 -39.33 4.48 23.92
CA ASP A 404 -39.58 3.11 24.48
C ASP A 404 -40.66 3.04 25.61
N LEU A 405 -41.81 2.39 25.32
CA LEU A 405 -42.89 1.80 26.17
C LEU A 405 -43.91 1.10 25.21
N GLU A 406 -44.91 0.29 25.62
CA GLU A 406 -44.76 -1.08 26.17
C GLU A 406 -45.85 -2.08 25.68
N HIS A 407 -46.92 -2.40 26.45
CA HIS A 407 -47.86 -3.55 26.22
C HIS A 407 -49.25 -3.35 26.87
N PRO A 408 -50.29 -4.23 26.66
CA PRO A 408 -50.38 -5.56 26.02
C PRO A 408 -51.32 -5.57 24.77
N SER A 409 -52.31 -6.43 24.42
CA SER A 409 -52.94 -7.69 24.94
C SER A 409 -53.82 -8.43 23.87
N ASN A 410 -54.11 -9.73 24.10
CA ASN A 410 -55.27 -10.61 23.74
C ASN A 410 -56.21 -10.25 22.55
N PHE A 411 -56.62 -11.15 21.63
CA PHE A 411 -57.31 -12.47 21.75
C PHE A 411 -56.82 -13.45 20.62
N ARG A 412 -56.78 -14.80 20.73
CA ARG A 412 -57.87 -15.84 20.68
C ARG A 412 -58.64 -15.87 19.32
N GLU A 413 -59.02 -17.01 18.71
CA GLU A 413 -59.03 -18.43 19.15
C GLU A 413 -59.18 -19.45 17.96
N GLY A 414 -58.77 -20.72 18.16
CA GLY A 414 -59.17 -21.90 17.34
C GLY A 414 -58.52 -22.06 15.94
N HIS A 415 -58.39 -23.23 15.31
CA HIS A 415 -58.64 -24.66 15.63
C HIS A 415 -57.93 -25.53 14.53
N SER A 416 -57.63 -26.84 14.63
CA SER A 416 -57.73 -27.88 15.68
C SER A 416 -56.74 -29.06 15.40
N SER A 417 -56.86 -30.18 16.13
CA SER A 417 -56.21 -31.50 15.93
C SER A 417 -57.22 -32.59 16.37
N PRO A 418 -56.90 -33.88 16.65
CA PRO A 418 -55.78 -34.79 16.34
C PRO A 418 -56.37 -36.09 15.69
N PRO A 419 -56.19 -37.38 16.13
CA PRO A 419 -55.07 -38.12 16.78
C PRO A 419 -54.75 -39.51 16.18
N THR A 420 -53.63 -40.14 16.60
CA THR A 420 -53.60 -41.44 17.35
C THR A 420 -52.17 -41.89 17.70
N SER A 421 -52.04 -42.80 18.67
CA SER A 421 -50.80 -43.47 19.11
C SER A 421 -51.12 -44.92 19.54
N PRO A 422 -50.12 -45.78 19.81
CA PRO A 422 -49.90 -46.09 21.23
C PRO A 422 -48.45 -46.44 21.68
N GLN A 423 -48.14 -46.00 22.90
CA GLN A 423 -47.48 -46.69 24.05
C GLN A 423 -46.59 -47.96 23.85
N SER A 424 -45.42 -47.98 24.51
CA SER A 424 -45.08 -49.02 25.51
C SER A 424 -43.81 -48.70 26.35
N SER A 425 -43.89 -48.91 27.67
CA SER A 425 -42.79 -49.00 28.66
C SER A 425 -43.37 -49.70 29.92
N PRO A 426 -42.62 -50.05 31.00
CA PRO A 426 -41.19 -49.88 31.29
C PRO A 426 -40.46 -51.15 31.79
N SER A 427 -39.16 -51.05 32.11
CA SER A 427 -38.52 -51.85 33.18
C SER A 427 -37.25 -51.19 33.73
N GLU A 428 -36.96 -51.47 35.00
CA GLU A 428 -35.86 -50.94 35.83
C GLU A 428 -34.71 -52.00 35.93
N LEU A 429 -33.55 -51.84 36.58
CA LEU A 429 -32.83 -50.72 37.22
C LEU A 429 -31.33 -51.12 37.29
N SER A 430 -30.39 -50.28 36.87
CA SER A 430 -28.98 -50.33 37.32
C SER A 430 -28.25 -49.04 36.96
N ALA A 431 -27.34 -48.57 37.82
CA ALA A 431 -26.76 -47.23 37.71
C ALA A 431 -25.23 -47.25 37.67
N MET A 432 -24.63 -46.58 36.67
CA MET A 432 -23.33 -45.92 36.85
C MET A 432 -23.11 -44.71 35.92
N ARG A 433 -23.25 -43.52 36.53
CA ARG A 433 -22.47 -42.26 36.37
C ARG A 433 -21.99 -41.83 34.98
N CYS A 434 -22.40 -40.62 34.60
CA CYS A 434 -22.07 -39.90 33.37
C CYS A 434 -20.56 -39.71 33.09
N CYS A 435 -20.18 -39.77 31.81
CA CYS A 435 -18.96 -39.18 31.25
C CYS A 435 -19.30 -38.27 30.06
N PRO A 436 -19.09 -36.93 30.14
CA PRO A 436 -19.51 -36.01 29.09
C PRO A 436 -18.46 -35.75 28.00
N SER A 437 -18.80 -36.12 26.76
CA SER A 437 -18.42 -35.50 25.47
C SER A 437 -17.12 -34.68 25.37
N ASN A 438 -16.14 -35.19 24.60
CA ASN A 438 -14.95 -34.43 24.19
C ASN A 438 -15.30 -33.21 23.31
N LYS A 439 -14.76 -32.03 23.66
CA LYS A 439 -14.74 -30.81 22.83
C LYS A 439 -13.35 -30.16 22.87
N PRO A 440 -12.50 -30.31 21.83
CA PRO A 440 -11.11 -29.83 21.89
C PRO A 440 -10.97 -28.30 22.02
N ALA A 441 -11.73 -27.54 21.23
CA ALA A 441 -11.44 -26.13 20.95
C ALA A 441 -11.83 -25.09 22.05
N VAL A 442 -12.34 -25.52 23.21
CA VAL A 442 -12.76 -24.61 24.29
C VAL A 442 -11.75 -24.56 25.44
N ASN A 443 -10.92 -25.60 25.61
CA ASN A 443 -10.05 -25.74 26.78
C ASN A 443 -8.85 -24.78 26.79
N GLU A 444 -8.26 -24.45 25.63
CA GLU A 444 -7.04 -23.61 25.53
C GLU A 444 -7.27 -22.16 25.96
N SER A 445 -8.47 -21.61 25.74
CA SER A 445 -8.83 -20.29 26.28
C SER A 445 -9.01 -20.30 27.80
N CYS A 446 -9.36 -21.45 28.38
CA CYS A 446 -9.49 -21.64 29.82
C CYS A 446 -8.14 -21.90 30.52
N SER A 447 -7.18 -22.58 29.89
CA SER A 447 -5.84 -22.80 30.48
C SER A 447 -5.12 -21.47 30.72
N LEU A 448 -4.99 -20.63 29.67
CA LEU A 448 -4.39 -19.29 29.76
C LEU A 448 -5.02 -18.40 30.85
N LEU A 449 -6.36 -18.43 30.97
CA LEU A 449 -7.08 -17.68 32.01
C LEU A 449 -6.84 -18.22 33.42
N ASN A 450 -6.58 -19.52 33.56
CA ASN A 450 -6.31 -20.16 34.85
C ASN A 450 -4.83 -20.02 35.26
N GLU A 451 -3.89 -20.13 34.31
CA GLU A 451 -2.46 -19.84 34.53
C GLU A 451 -2.26 -18.39 34.96
N ARG A 452 -2.87 -17.43 34.26
CA ARG A 452 -2.82 -16.01 34.65
C ARG A 452 -3.37 -15.75 36.07
N LYS A 453 -4.40 -16.50 36.50
CA LYS A 453 -4.92 -16.45 37.88
C LYS A 453 -3.96 -17.08 38.90
N ARG A 454 -3.35 -18.23 38.57
CA ARG A 454 -2.34 -18.89 39.40
C ARG A 454 -1.16 -17.94 39.64
N LEU A 455 -0.60 -17.39 38.56
CA LEU A 455 0.49 -16.42 38.58
C LEU A 455 0.19 -15.22 39.50
N LEU A 456 -0.95 -14.53 39.28
CA LEU A 456 -1.39 -13.39 40.10
C LEU A 456 -1.53 -13.72 41.59
N ASN A 457 -2.02 -14.91 41.92
CA ASN A 457 -2.12 -15.35 43.31
C ASN A 457 -0.74 -15.67 43.91
N ARG A 458 0.15 -16.34 43.15
CA ARG A 458 1.49 -16.71 43.61
C ARG A 458 2.37 -15.48 43.84
N THR A 459 2.35 -14.49 42.94
CA THR A 459 3.05 -13.21 43.12
C THR A 459 2.57 -12.45 44.36
N ARG A 460 1.27 -12.47 44.68
CA ARG A 460 0.72 -11.87 45.90
C ARG A 460 1.20 -12.58 47.17
N THR A 461 1.31 -13.91 47.15
CA THR A 461 1.90 -14.69 48.26
C THR A 461 3.38 -14.34 48.43
N LEU A 462 4.13 -14.22 47.34
CA LEU A 462 5.54 -13.84 47.37
C LEU A 462 5.76 -12.45 47.99
N GLN A 463 4.95 -11.46 47.60
CA GLN A 463 5.00 -10.11 48.17
C GLN A 463 4.74 -10.11 49.69
N ARG A 464 3.79 -10.92 50.17
CA ARG A 464 3.56 -11.11 51.61
C ARG A 464 4.76 -11.75 52.30
N LEU A 465 5.32 -12.83 51.77
CA LEU A 465 6.47 -13.50 52.39
C LEU A 465 7.73 -12.61 52.43
N ARG A 466 8.02 -11.87 51.36
CA ARG A 466 9.12 -10.88 51.34
C ARG A 466 8.96 -9.78 52.39
N SER A 467 7.72 -9.31 52.66
CA SER A 467 7.46 -8.36 53.75
C SER A 467 7.72 -8.95 55.14
N LEU A 468 7.40 -10.24 55.35
CA LEU A 468 7.64 -10.95 56.60
C LEU A 468 9.13 -11.21 56.87
N SER A 469 9.94 -11.51 55.84
CA SER A 469 11.39 -11.65 55.98
C SER A 469 12.09 -10.31 56.23
N ALA A 470 11.64 -9.22 55.58
CA ALA A 470 12.18 -7.87 55.81
C ALA A 470 11.90 -7.38 57.24
N GLY A 471 10.71 -7.64 57.79
CA GLY A 471 10.36 -7.27 59.17
C GLY A 471 11.21 -7.91 60.28
N HIS A 472 12.00 -8.95 59.96
CA HIS A 472 12.89 -9.63 60.92
C HIS A 472 14.36 -9.18 60.83
N SER A 473 14.71 -8.27 59.93
CA SER A 473 16.12 -7.86 59.70
C SER A 473 16.46 -6.44 60.16
N ALA A 474 15.50 -5.70 60.74
CA ALA A 474 15.69 -4.32 61.19
C ALA A 474 15.53 -4.16 62.72
N SER A 475 16.65 -4.24 63.47
CA SER A 475 16.70 -3.82 64.87
C SER A 475 18.11 -3.40 65.32
N THR A 476 18.43 -2.13 65.14
CA THR A 476 19.49 -1.38 65.85
C THR A 476 18.86 -0.11 66.41
N ALA A 477 19.27 0.34 67.60
CA ALA A 477 18.40 1.12 68.48
C ALA A 477 19.01 2.42 69.01
N THR A 478 18.12 3.36 69.35
CA THR A 478 18.33 4.45 70.33
C THR A 478 17.10 4.51 71.26
N PRO A 479 17.25 4.77 72.58
CA PRO A 479 16.18 4.50 73.55
C PRO A 479 15.37 5.75 73.97
N ALA A 480 14.06 5.56 74.19
CA ALA A 480 13.22 6.37 75.08
C ALA A 480 11.93 5.59 75.47
N ASP A 481 11.65 5.52 76.76
CA ASP A 481 10.42 5.21 77.52
C ASP A 481 9.31 4.23 77.03
N ASN A 482 9.18 3.20 77.88
CA ASN A 482 7.95 2.69 78.54
C ASN A 482 6.96 1.70 77.88
N SER A 483 6.69 0.65 78.69
CA SER A 483 5.53 -0.26 78.76
C SER A 483 5.26 -1.32 77.66
N ASP A 484 5.03 -2.54 78.16
CA ASP A 484 4.24 -3.66 77.63
C ASP A 484 4.67 -4.43 76.36
N SER A 485 5.64 -5.31 76.62
CA SER A 485 5.54 -6.77 76.38
C SER A 485 6.06 -7.39 75.06
N HIS A 486 6.72 -8.53 75.23
CA HIS A 486 7.05 -9.57 74.24
C HIS A 486 7.66 -9.16 72.88
N ARG A 487 8.92 -8.72 72.90
CA ARG A 487 9.85 -8.91 71.76
C ARG A 487 11.17 -9.55 72.21
N CYS A 488 11.73 -10.44 71.37
CA CYS A 488 12.96 -11.18 71.69
C CYS A 488 14.20 -10.35 71.28
N PRO A 489 15.14 -10.03 72.19
CA PRO A 489 16.21 -9.06 71.91
C PRO A 489 17.54 -9.68 71.41
N ARG A 490 17.62 -10.98 71.11
CA ARG A 490 18.83 -11.66 70.60
C ARG A 490 18.50 -12.74 69.58
N PRO A 491 19.38 -12.99 68.58
CA PRO A 491 19.13 -14.00 67.54
C PRO A 491 19.27 -15.43 68.08
N CYS A 492 18.17 -16.03 68.53
CA CYS A 492 18.15 -17.43 68.92
C CYS A 492 18.15 -18.36 67.69
N LYS A 493 18.68 -19.59 67.83
CA LYS A 493 18.74 -20.58 66.75
C LYS A 493 17.36 -20.81 66.08
N HIS A 494 16.28 -20.83 66.87
CA HIS A 494 14.92 -21.03 66.35
C HIS A 494 14.48 -19.92 65.37
N CYS A 495 14.81 -18.65 65.65
CA CYS A 495 14.51 -17.55 64.73
C CYS A 495 15.34 -17.65 63.45
N HIS A 496 16.61 -18.08 63.55
CA HIS A 496 17.48 -18.24 62.38
C HIS A 496 17.02 -19.39 61.46
N THR A 497 16.66 -20.55 62.02
CA THR A 497 16.05 -21.67 61.27
C THR A 497 14.71 -21.29 60.63
N ARG A 498 13.91 -20.46 61.31
CA ARG A 498 12.62 -19.98 60.78
C ARG A 498 12.81 -18.96 59.64
N LEU A 499 13.84 -18.12 59.73
CA LEU A 499 14.21 -17.18 58.66
C LEU A 499 14.73 -17.92 57.42
N SER A 500 15.62 -18.91 57.60
CA SER A 500 16.15 -19.69 56.46
C SER A 500 15.08 -20.56 55.80
N HIS A 501 14.13 -21.11 56.57
CA HIS A 501 12.95 -21.79 56.01
C HIS A 501 12.07 -20.83 55.19
N LEU A 502 11.83 -19.61 55.67
CA LEU A 502 11.09 -18.59 54.91
C LEU A 502 11.84 -18.14 53.65
N GLN A 503 13.17 -17.97 53.73
CA GLN A 503 14.01 -17.64 52.57
C GLN A 503 13.97 -18.76 51.52
N LYS A 504 14.01 -20.03 51.94
CA LYS A 504 13.84 -21.17 51.02
C LYS A 504 12.45 -21.15 50.38
N GLN A 505 11.37 -21.00 51.16
CA GLN A 505 10.01 -20.91 50.62
C GLN A 505 9.82 -19.73 49.66
N VAL A 506 10.53 -18.62 49.84
CA VAL A 506 10.57 -17.49 48.89
C VAL A 506 11.29 -17.89 47.59
N SER A 507 12.41 -18.62 47.66
CA SER A 507 13.10 -19.16 46.46
C SER A 507 12.24 -20.17 45.71
N ASP A 508 11.70 -21.17 46.40
CA ASP A 508 10.85 -22.23 45.82
C ASP A 508 9.62 -21.62 45.09
N LEU A 509 9.09 -20.49 45.61
CA LEU A 509 7.98 -19.74 44.99
C LEU A 509 8.43 -18.83 43.83
N GLU A 510 9.67 -18.37 43.80
CA GLU A 510 10.23 -17.57 42.70
C GLU A 510 10.48 -18.44 41.47
N ASP A 511 11.02 -19.66 41.67
CA ASP A 511 11.20 -20.65 40.60
C ASP A 511 9.85 -21.09 39.99
N GLU A 512 8.86 -21.43 40.83
CA GLU A 512 7.50 -21.80 40.36
C GLU A 512 6.80 -20.65 39.61
N ILE A 513 7.06 -19.39 39.99
CA ILE A 513 6.56 -18.21 39.25
C ILE A 513 7.25 -18.08 37.89
N MET A 514 8.56 -18.35 37.80
CA MET A 514 9.30 -18.31 36.54
C MET A 514 8.83 -19.40 35.56
N ASP A 515 8.56 -20.62 36.04
CA ASP A 515 7.96 -21.69 35.23
C ASP A 515 6.55 -21.33 34.75
N LEU A 516 5.71 -20.73 35.60
CA LEU A 516 4.38 -20.24 35.19
C LEU A 516 4.48 -19.10 34.15
N TYR A 517 5.48 -18.23 34.23
CA TYR A 517 5.76 -17.26 33.16
C TYR A 517 6.19 -17.94 31.86
N ALA A 518 7.08 -18.95 31.92
CA ALA A 518 7.54 -19.66 30.73
C ALA A 518 6.40 -20.33 29.96
N HIS A 519 5.49 -21.02 30.66
CA HIS A 519 4.28 -21.60 30.06
C HIS A 519 3.36 -20.55 29.45
N TYR A 520 3.09 -19.44 30.17
CA TYR A 520 2.27 -18.34 29.67
C TYR A 520 2.84 -17.73 28.37
N TRP A 521 4.15 -17.44 28.34
CA TRP A 521 4.82 -16.89 27.15
C TRP A 521 4.83 -17.88 25.98
N HIS A 522 4.97 -19.19 26.24
CA HIS A 522 4.91 -20.22 25.20
C HIS A 522 3.51 -20.32 24.57
N ALA A 523 2.46 -20.24 25.38
CA ALA A 523 1.08 -20.25 24.92
C ALA A 523 0.69 -18.94 24.19
N GLU A 524 1.17 -17.78 24.66
CA GLU A 524 1.01 -16.49 23.96
C GLU A 524 1.74 -16.49 22.60
N ALA A 525 2.93 -17.08 22.52
CA ALA A 525 3.65 -17.28 21.25
C ALA A 525 2.89 -18.20 20.28
N HIS A 526 2.27 -19.28 20.78
CA HIS A 526 1.40 -20.16 19.96
C HIS A 526 0.16 -19.42 19.45
N ALA A 527 -0.50 -18.63 20.30
CA ALA A 527 -1.62 -17.78 19.87
C ALA A 527 -1.18 -16.77 18.80
N LYS A 528 0.01 -16.17 18.93
CA LYS A 528 0.55 -15.24 17.93
C LYS A 528 0.92 -15.91 16.61
N LEU A 529 1.47 -17.13 16.65
CA LEU A 529 1.70 -17.94 15.45
C LEU A 529 0.39 -18.32 14.76
N ALA A 530 -0.66 -18.64 15.52
CA ALA A 530 -2.00 -18.89 14.97
C ALA A 530 -2.60 -17.63 14.32
N GLU A 531 -2.48 -16.44 14.94
CA GLU A 531 -2.89 -15.17 14.32
C GLU A 531 -2.14 -14.89 13.01
N LEU A 532 -0.81 -15.12 12.98
CA LEU A 532 0.00 -14.96 11.78
C LEU A 532 -0.39 -15.96 10.69
N TYR A 533 -0.65 -17.22 11.04
CA TYR A 533 -1.08 -18.25 10.09
C TYR A 533 -2.49 -17.98 9.53
N ILE A 534 -3.42 -17.49 10.37
CA ILE A 534 -4.73 -16.99 9.92
C ILE A 534 -4.57 -15.75 9.03
N GLY A 535 -3.61 -14.87 9.34
CA GLY A 535 -3.25 -13.73 8.52
C GLY A 535 -2.72 -14.13 7.14
N ASP A 536 -1.84 -15.12 7.06
CA ASP A 536 -1.29 -15.61 5.80
C ASP A 536 -2.28 -16.47 5.00
N LEU A 537 -3.15 -17.24 5.67
CA LEU A 537 -4.30 -17.88 5.02
C LEU A 537 -5.25 -16.83 4.43
N ARG A 538 -5.54 -15.73 5.14
CA ARG A 538 -6.31 -14.60 4.58
C ARG A 538 -5.60 -13.94 3.40
N LYS A 539 -4.28 -13.74 3.44
CA LYS A 539 -3.50 -13.26 2.28
C LYS A 539 -3.55 -14.25 1.11
N GLN A 540 -3.52 -15.56 1.35
CA GLN A 540 -3.62 -16.58 0.31
C GLN A 540 -5.03 -16.64 -0.29
N ILE A 541 -6.08 -16.57 0.52
CA ILE A 541 -7.47 -16.48 0.08
C ILE A 541 -7.67 -15.20 -0.73
N ASN A 542 -7.18 -14.05 -0.26
CA ASN A 542 -7.23 -12.79 -0.99
C ASN A 542 -6.41 -12.86 -2.30
N TYR A 543 -5.22 -13.45 -2.30
CA TYR A 543 -4.42 -13.65 -3.52
C TYR A 543 -5.11 -14.60 -4.52
N ILE A 544 -5.80 -15.64 -4.06
CA ILE A 544 -6.60 -16.55 -4.90
C ILE A 544 -7.86 -15.84 -5.41
N SER A 545 -8.49 -14.99 -4.59
CA SER A 545 -9.62 -14.13 -4.96
C SER A 545 -9.21 -13.11 -6.03
N GLU A 546 -8.14 -12.34 -5.79
CA GLU A 546 -7.52 -11.45 -6.78
C GLU A 546 -7.12 -12.19 -8.06
N LYS A 547 -6.62 -13.43 -7.97
CA LYS A 547 -6.23 -14.24 -9.13
C LYS A 547 -7.42 -14.88 -9.86
N ARG A 548 -8.59 -14.99 -9.21
CA ARG A 548 -9.89 -15.26 -9.85
C ARG A 548 -10.45 -13.99 -10.50
N GLN A 549 -10.43 -12.85 -9.82
CA GLN A 549 -10.85 -11.55 -10.36
C GLN A 549 -10.00 -11.15 -11.58
N ARG A 550 -8.67 -11.22 -11.51
CA ARG A 550 -7.73 -10.99 -12.63
C ARG A 550 -7.81 -12.05 -13.75
N ARG A 551 -8.65 -13.09 -13.60
CA ARG A 551 -9.00 -14.04 -14.66
C ARG A 551 -10.37 -13.78 -15.30
N ARG A 552 -11.25 -12.97 -14.68
CA ARG A 552 -12.46 -12.46 -15.31
C ARG A 552 -12.04 -11.44 -16.37
N ARG A 553 -11.97 -11.87 -17.63
CA ARG A 553 -11.80 -10.96 -18.78
C ARG A 553 -13.00 -10.00 -18.81
N PRO A 554 -12.81 -8.71 -19.14
CA PRO A 554 -13.94 -7.84 -19.42
C PRO A 554 -14.74 -8.36 -20.61
N LEU A 555 -16.04 -8.07 -20.62
CA LEU A 555 -16.86 -8.21 -21.81
C LEU A 555 -16.38 -7.16 -22.83
N ARG A 556 -16.01 -7.59 -24.04
CA ARG A 556 -15.54 -6.65 -25.07
C ARG A 556 -16.75 -5.95 -25.67
N THR A 557 -17.03 -4.73 -25.19
CA THR A 557 -18.10 -3.86 -25.67
C THR A 557 -17.71 -2.40 -25.42
N THR A 558 -18.27 -1.49 -26.21
CA THR A 558 -18.22 -0.03 -25.98
C THR A 558 -19.50 0.48 -25.32
N ALA A 559 -20.55 -0.34 -25.20
CA ALA A 559 -21.80 0.01 -24.53
C ALA A 559 -21.62 0.15 -23.02
N LEU A 560 -22.39 1.06 -22.40
CA LEU A 560 -22.30 1.38 -20.97
C LEU A 560 -23.64 1.28 -20.21
N CYS A 561 -24.77 1.01 -20.87
CA CYS A 561 -25.86 0.19 -20.31
C CYS A 561 -26.09 -1.00 -21.26
N LEU A 562 -26.43 -2.15 -20.71
CA LEU A 562 -26.91 -3.33 -21.43
C LEU A 562 -27.99 -3.98 -20.58
N THR A 563 -29.04 -4.51 -21.20
CA THR A 563 -29.94 -5.43 -20.49
C THR A 563 -29.19 -6.71 -20.11
N ALA A 564 -29.66 -7.41 -19.08
CA ALA A 564 -29.05 -8.68 -18.68
C ALA A 564 -29.13 -9.74 -19.78
N GLY A 565 -30.18 -9.73 -20.61
CA GLY A 565 -30.27 -10.56 -21.81
C GLY A 565 -29.16 -10.25 -22.84
N GLU A 566 -28.99 -8.97 -23.19
CA GLU A 566 -27.94 -8.53 -24.14
C GLU A 566 -26.53 -8.87 -23.63
N GLY A 567 -26.22 -8.50 -22.39
CA GLY A 567 -24.89 -8.72 -21.80
C GLY A 567 -24.54 -10.20 -21.65
N LEU A 568 -25.52 -11.06 -21.33
CA LEU A 568 -25.33 -12.51 -21.26
C LEU A 568 -25.09 -13.11 -22.65
N ALA A 569 -25.88 -12.72 -23.66
CA ALA A 569 -25.72 -13.19 -25.03
C ALA A 569 -24.34 -12.80 -25.61
N MET A 570 -23.93 -11.54 -25.45
CA MET A 570 -22.59 -11.07 -25.84
C MET A 570 -21.47 -11.85 -25.13
N SER A 571 -21.66 -12.20 -23.85
CA SER A 571 -20.68 -12.98 -23.10
C SER A 571 -20.54 -14.41 -23.62
N GLN A 572 -21.67 -15.09 -23.86
CA GLN A 572 -21.72 -16.45 -24.40
C GLN A 572 -21.07 -16.54 -25.79
N GLN A 573 -21.34 -15.56 -26.68
CA GLN A 573 -20.70 -15.48 -28.00
C GLN A 573 -19.18 -15.35 -27.89
N GLN A 574 -18.68 -14.47 -27.02
CA GLN A 574 -17.24 -14.28 -26.83
C GLN A 574 -16.54 -15.49 -26.20
N GLU A 575 -17.23 -16.25 -25.36
CA GLU A 575 -16.72 -17.50 -24.79
C GLU A 575 -16.67 -18.62 -25.84
N ALA A 576 -17.69 -18.74 -26.70
CA ALA A 576 -17.68 -19.68 -27.83
C ALA A 576 -16.56 -19.37 -28.83
N GLU A 577 -16.35 -18.09 -29.18
CA GLU A 577 -15.23 -17.67 -30.04
C GLU A 577 -13.86 -17.97 -29.42
N GLU A 578 -13.68 -17.70 -28.12
CA GLU A 578 -12.42 -17.97 -27.43
C GLU A 578 -12.14 -19.47 -27.30
N ALA A 579 -13.18 -20.31 -27.13
CA ALA A 579 -13.08 -21.76 -27.16
C ALA A 579 -12.69 -22.30 -28.55
N ALA A 580 -13.34 -21.83 -29.62
CA ALA A 580 -13.02 -22.22 -31.00
C ALA A 580 -11.58 -21.84 -31.37
N LYS A 581 -11.14 -20.62 -31.03
CA LYS A 581 -9.77 -20.13 -31.25
C LYS A 581 -8.72 -20.91 -30.43
N LEU A 582 -9.10 -21.46 -29.27
CA LEU A 582 -8.24 -22.34 -28.47
C LEU A 582 -8.13 -23.74 -29.09
N GLN A 583 -9.26 -24.34 -29.53
CA GLN A 583 -9.28 -25.63 -30.22
C GLN A 583 -8.48 -25.58 -31.53
N GLN A 584 -8.63 -24.52 -32.32
CA GLN A 584 -7.86 -24.32 -33.56
C GLN A 584 -6.35 -24.30 -33.32
N ARG A 585 -5.90 -23.58 -32.26
CA ARG A 585 -4.48 -23.54 -31.87
C ARG A 585 -3.97 -24.88 -31.36
N ALA A 586 -4.75 -25.61 -30.57
CA ALA A 586 -4.39 -26.95 -30.12
C ALA A 586 -4.26 -27.93 -31.29
N ALA A 587 -5.19 -27.90 -32.25
CA ALA A 587 -5.13 -28.69 -33.46
C ALA A 587 -3.94 -28.32 -34.37
N GLU A 588 -3.59 -27.04 -34.47
CA GLU A 588 -2.41 -26.59 -35.21
C GLU A 588 -1.10 -27.02 -34.55
N GLN A 589 -1.02 -26.91 -33.21
CA GLN A 589 0.12 -27.40 -32.44
C GLN A 589 0.31 -28.91 -32.60
N ALA A 590 -0.75 -29.71 -32.47
CA ALA A 590 -0.70 -31.16 -32.67
C ALA A 590 -0.24 -31.55 -34.09
N ARG A 591 -0.64 -30.80 -35.13
CA ARG A 591 -0.13 -31.01 -36.50
C ARG A 591 1.37 -30.72 -36.62
N ARG A 592 1.85 -29.63 -35.98
CA ARG A 592 3.28 -29.27 -35.97
C ARG A 592 4.11 -30.34 -35.25
N GLU A 593 3.66 -30.78 -34.08
CA GLU A 593 4.30 -31.87 -33.31
C GLU A 593 4.32 -33.19 -34.09
N HIS A 594 3.25 -33.54 -34.79
CA HIS A 594 3.20 -34.74 -35.64
C HIS A 594 4.17 -34.66 -36.84
N MET A 595 4.24 -33.51 -37.52
CA MET A 595 5.18 -33.30 -38.63
C MET A 595 6.65 -33.30 -38.15
N GLU A 596 6.93 -32.75 -36.97
CA GLU A 596 8.28 -32.76 -36.40
C GLU A 596 8.70 -34.18 -35.98
N ALA A 597 7.79 -34.98 -35.42
CA ALA A 597 8.03 -36.40 -35.15
C ALA A 597 8.30 -37.21 -36.43
N GLN A 598 7.51 -37.01 -37.50
CA GLN A 598 7.77 -37.64 -38.81
C GLN A 598 9.16 -37.27 -39.36
N ARG A 599 9.54 -35.97 -39.28
CA ARG A 599 10.85 -35.50 -39.72
C ARG A 599 12.00 -36.02 -38.87
N GLN A 600 11.80 -36.25 -37.58
CA GLN A 600 12.80 -36.88 -36.71
C GLN A 600 12.99 -38.37 -37.06
N GLN A 601 11.93 -39.09 -37.40
CA GLN A 601 12.05 -40.48 -37.87
C GLN A 601 12.82 -40.57 -39.20
N GLU A 602 12.57 -39.64 -40.13
CA GLU A 602 13.29 -39.59 -41.41
C GLU A 602 14.77 -39.22 -41.23
N ARG A 603 15.10 -38.31 -40.29
CA ARG A 603 16.50 -38.01 -39.90
C ARG A 603 17.24 -39.25 -39.41
N ILE A 604 16.59 -40.10 -38.62
CA ILE A 604 17.16 -41.36 -38.14
C ILE A 604 17.44 -42.29 -39.34
N ARG A 605 16.47 -42.43 -40.26
CA ARG A 605 16.64 -43.23 -41.49
C ARG A 605 17.84 -42.76 -42.34
N ILE A 606 17.89 -41.46 -42.66
CA ILE A 606 18.96 -40.86 -43.46
C ILE A 606 20.32 -40.96 -42.74
N ALA A 607 20.37 -40.85 -41.40
CA ALA A 607 21.60 -41.05 -40.64
C ALA A 607 22.08 -42.52 -40.68
N SER A 608 21.17 -43.50 -40.58
CA SER A 608 21.49 -44.93 -40.56
C SER A 608 21.80 -45.54 -41.93
N ASP A 609 21.28 -44.97 -43.02
CA ASP A 609 21.49 -45.43 -44.40
C ASP A 609 22.98 -45.37 -44.80
N ALA A 610 23.59 -46.50 -45.15
CA ALA A 610 25.02 -46.57 -45.47
C ALA A 610 25.36 -45.99 -46.86
N ASP A 611 24.43 -46.07 -47.81
CA ASP A 611 24.62 -45.67 -49.21
C ASP A 611 24.29 -44.19 -49.42
N HIS A 612 23.50 -43.58 -48.53
CA HIS A 612 23.17 -42.16 -48.58
C HIS A 612 24.40 -41.24 -48.44
N CYS A 613 24.92 -40.74 -49.56
CA CYS A 613 26.07 -39.84 -49.61
C CYS A 613 25.67 -38.36 -49.65
N PHE A 614 26.04 -37.60 -48.61
CA PHE A 614 25.78 -36.17 -48.55
C PHE A 614 26.77 -35.39 -49.43
N SER A 615 26.25 -34.66 -50.42
CA SER A 615 27.05 -33.93 -51.41
C SER A 615 26.50 -32.53 -51.71
N GLY A 616 27.29 -31.72 -52.44
CA GLY A 616 26.94 -30.36 -52.86
C GLY A 616 27.27 -29.26 -51.84
N SER A 617 27.26 -28.01 -52.30
CA SER A 617 27.64 -26.86 -51.46
C SER A 617 26.64 -26.62 -50.32
N LEU A 618 27.14 -26.59 -49.08
CA LEU A 618 26.37 -26.30 -47.86
C LEU A 618 25.61 -24.97 -47.94
N ALA A 619 26.17 -23.96 -48.60
CA ALA A 619 25.54 -22.64 -48.76
C ALA A 619 24.27 -22.65 -49.65
N ARG A 620 23.98 -23.76 -50.36
CA ARG A 620 22.78 -23.93 -51.20
C ARG A 620 21.75 -24.89 -50.61
N LYS A 621 22.02 -25.49 -49.44
CA LYS A 621 21.12 -26.46 -48.80
C LYS A 621 20.04 -25.77 -47.97
N VAL A 622 18.84 -26.34 -47.93
CA VAL A 622 17.75 -25.78 -47.12
C VAL A 622 17.94 -26.16 -45.64
N LYS A 623 17.17 -25.51 -44.75
CA LYS A 623 17.41 -25.59 -43.30
C LYS A 623 17.31 -27.01 -42.75
N ASP A 624 16.44 -27.84 -43.32
CA ASP A 624 16.29 -29.22 -42.86
C ASP A 624 17.41 -30.13 -43.38
N ASP A 625 17.85 -30.06 -44.66
CA ASP A 625 19.05 -30.79 -45.11
C ASP A 625 20.29 -30.48 -44.24
N LEU A 626 20.44 -29.21 -43.82
CA LEU A 626 21.52 -28.78 -42.93
C LEU A 626 21.40 -29.40 -41.54
N LYS A 627 20.19 -29.53 -41.00
CA LYS A 627 19.97 -30.29 -39.75
C LYS A 627 20.17 -31.79 -39.97
N ASP A 628 19.85 -32.35 -41.13
CA ASP A 628 20.01 -33.77 -41.42
C ASP A 628 21.50 -34.15 -41.46
N ILE A 629 22.32 -33.30 -42.09
CA ILE A 629 23.79 -33.39 -42.06
C ILE A 629 24.33 -33.15 -40.64
N ALA A 630 23.85 -32.13 -39.93
CA ALA A 630 24.26 -31.89 -38.54
C ALA A 630 23.95 -33.09 -37.64
N PHE A 631 22.76 -33.69 -37.76
CA PHE A 631 22.34 -34.88 -37.02
C PHE A 631 23.24 -36.08 -37.31
N ALA A 632 23.53 -36.35 -38.59
CA ALA A 632 24.43 -37.42 -39.01
C ALA A 632 25.91 -37.21 -38.60
N LEU A 633 26.29 -35.98 -38.22
CA LEU A 633 27.60 -35.63 -37.65
C LEU A 633 27.57 -35.47 -36.11
N GLY A 634 26.44 -35.72 -35.44
CA GLY A 634 26.30 -35.57 -33.98
C GLY A 634 26.24 -34.12 -33.47
N LEU A 635 25.96 -33.15 -34.34
CA LEU A 635 25.94 -31.72 -34.05
C LEU A 635 24.56 -31.22 -33.62
N SER A 636 24.53 -30.01 -33.02
CA SER A 636 23.29 -29.33 -32.63
C SER A 636 22.40 -28.99 -33.84
N LEU A 637 21.09 -29.25 -33.72
CA LEU A 637 20.08 -28.94 -34.74
C LEU A 637 19.47 -27.53 -34.59
N GLY A 638 19.85 -26.81 -33.53
CA GLY A 638 19.38 -25.46 -33.23
C GLY A 638 20.27 -24.38 -33.84
N GLY A 639 19.66 -23.37 -34.47
CA GLY A 639 20.35 -22.22 -35.05
C GLY A 639 19.65 -21.67 -36.30
N THR A 640 20.24 -20.65 -36.90
CA THR A 640 20.02 -20.19 -38.28
C THR A 640 20.78 -21.08 -39.27
N ASN A 641 20.50 -20.95 -40.57
CA ASN A 641 21.21 -21.71 -41.59
C ASN A 641 22.72 -21.40 -41.59
N ALA A 642 23.11 -20.14 -41.34
CA ALA A 642 24.51 -19.75 -41.26
C ALA A 642 25.24 -20.39 -40.07
N GLU A 643 24.60 -20.46 -38.91
CA GLU A 643 25.17 -21.13 -37.72
C GLU A 643 25.32 -22.64 -37.94
N LEU A 644 24.32 -23.30 -38.56
CA LEU A 644 24.40 -24.72 -38.91
C LEU A 644 25.50 -24.99 -39.95
N VAL A 645 25.60 -24.18 -41.03
CA VAL A 645 26.66 -24.29 -42.03
C VAL A 645 28.04 -24.11 -41.38
N ASN A 646 28.21 -23.10 -40.54
CA ASN A 646 29.49 -22.84 -39.85
C ASN A 646 29.87 -24.00 -38.92
N ALA A 647 28.93 -24.55 -38.16
CA ALA A 647 29.18 -25.70 -37.29
C ALA A 647 29.60 -26.94 -38.09
N ILE A 648 28.95 -27.23 -39.23
CA ILE A 648 29.29 -28.36 -40.10
C ILE A 648 30.67 -28.15 -40.75
N VAL A 649 30.95 -26.96 -41.29
CA VAL A 649 32.26 -26.65 -41.91
C VAL A 649 33.39 -26.71 -40.88
N GLN A 650 33.16 -26.19 -39.66
CA GLN A 650 34.14 -26.24 -38.59
C GLN A 650 34.39 -27.69 -38.13
N PHE A 651 33.34 -28.49 -37.95
CA PHE A 651 33.47 -29.89 -37.56
C PHE A 651 34.22 -30.71 -38.61
N LEU A 652 33.90 -30.56 -39.90
CA LEU A 652 34.63 -31.25 -40.97
C LEU A 652 36.10 -30.81 -41.02
N ARG A 653 36.41 -29.53 -40.77
CA ARG A 653 37.81 -29.04 -40.73
C ARG A 653 38.64 -29.58 -39.57
N THR A 654 38.04 -29.94 -38.44
CA THR A 654 38.76 -30.51 -37.30
C THR A 654 38.84 -32.04 -37.34
N HIS A 655 38.13 -32.70 -38.25
CA HIS A 655 38.03 -34.17 -38.34
C HIS A 655 38.37 -34.66 -39.77
N PRO A 656 39.68 -34.66 -40.14
CA PRO A 656 40.12 -35.02 -41.50
C PRO A 656 39.76 -36.44 -41.93
N GLU A 657 39.50 -37.36 -40.99
CA GLU A 657 39.07 -38.73 -41.25
C GLU A 657 37.65 -38.83 -41.86
N TYR A 658 36.90 -37.72 -41.93
CA TYR A 658 35.64 -37.64 -42.69
C TYR A 658 35.85 -37.37 -44.19
N SER A 659 37.08 -37.15 -44.64
CA SER A 659 37.42 -37.09 -46.07
C SER A 659 37.40 -38.47 -46.75
N GLU A 660 37.73 -39.53 -46.02
CA GLU A 660 37.77 -40.91 -46.53
C GLU A 660 36.43 -41.65 -46.38
N LYS A 661 35.51 -41.15 -45.55
CA LYS A 661 34.16 -41.73 -45.35
C LYS A 661 33.27 -41.38 -46.56
N PRO A 662 32.82 -42.35 -47.39
CA PRO A 662 32.08 -42.07 -48.64
C PRO A 662 30.85 -41.17 -48.42
N LYS A 663 30.14 -41.40 -47.32
CA LYS A 663 28.96 -40.65 -46.86
C LYS A 663 29.17 -39.13 -46.71
N PHE A 664 30.41 -38.68 -46.46
CA PHE A 664 30.74 -37.28 -46.19
C PHE A 664 31.88 -36.70 -47.06
N ALA A 665 32.63 -37.52 -47.80
CA ALA A 665 33.77 -37.11 -48.61
C ALA A 665 33.47 -35.93 -49.55
N GLY A 666 32.34 -35.98 -50.25
CA GLY A 666 31.90 -34.91 -51.16
C GLY A 666 31.57 -33.58 -50.46
N LEU A 667 31.12 -33.63 -49.20
CA LEU A 667 30.95 -32.45 -48.36
C LEU A 667 32.30 -31.92 -47.83
N TYR A 668 33.22 -32.80 -47.45
CA TYR A 668 34.54 -32.44 -46.96
C TYR A 668 35.33 -31.64 -48.01
N ILE A 669 35.34 -32.10 -49.26
CA ILE A 669 35.96 -31.40 -50.40
C ILE A 669 35.31 -30.03 -50.59
N ALA A 670 33.97 -29.97 -50.60
CA ALA A 670 33.22 -28.72 -50.78
C ALA A 670 33.42 -27.70 -49.63
N ALA A 671 33.65 -28.16 -48.40
CA ALA A 671 33.93 -27.32 -47.24
C ALA A 671 35.36 -26.73 -47.22
N ASN A 672 36.30 -27.39 -47.90
CA ASN A 672 37.73 -27.07 -47.84
C ASN A 672 38.32 -26.51 -49.15
N GLY A 673 37.53 -26.40 -50.22
CA GLY A 673 37.87 -25.60 -51.40
C GLY A 673 38.99 -26.18 -52.29
N LEU A 674 39.38 -27.43 -52.07
CA LEU A 674 40.40 -28.11 -52.86
C LEU A 674 39.87 -28.38 -54.28
N SER A 675 40.37 -27.61 -55.25
CA SER A 675 40.03 -27.73 -56.66
C SER A 675 41.26 -27.56 -57.54
N ARG A 676 41.83 -28.69 -57.99
CA ARG A 676 42.50 -28.88 -59.29
C ARG A 676 43.03 -30.32 -59.41
N PHE A 677 42.46 -31.09 -60.32
CA PHE A 677 43.18 -31.62 -61.48
C PHE A 677 42.17 -32.08 -62.55
N HIS A 678 42.50 -31.80 -63.81
CA HIS A 678 41.81 -32.24 -65.04
C HIS A 678 42.72 -33.31 -65.70
N PRO A 679 42.26 -34.16 -66.67
CA PRO A 679 41.76 -33.65 -67.96
C PRO A 679 40.81 -34.53 -68.82
N VAL A 680 40.40 -33.96 -69.97
CA VAL A 680 40.16 -34.58 -71.31
C VAL A 680 38.89 -35.47 -71.59
N HIS A 681 38.01 -34.89 -72.45
CA HIS A 681 37.17 -35.43 -73.56
C HIS A 681 36.35 -36.75 -73.41
N HIS A 682 35.15 -36.92 -74.01
CA HIS A 682 34.73 -36.59 -75.39
C HIS A 682 33.20 -36.39 -75.61
N ALA A 683 32.84 -35.44 -76.50
CA ALA A 683 31.63 -35.38 -77.38
C ALA A 683 30.20 -35.36 -76.72
N VAL A 684 29.06 -35.04 -77.37
CA VAL A 684 28.67 -34.74 -78.78
C VAL A 684 27.69 -33.53 -78.87
N THR A 685 28.04 -32.53 -79.69
CA THR A 685 27.28 -31.71 -80.70
C THR A 685 25.76 -31.37 -80.62
N VAL A 686 25.37 -30.35 -81.43
CA VAL A 686 24.02 -29.93 -81.99
C VAL A 686 23.06 -29.04 -81.12
N PRO A 687 22.09 -28.26 -81.68
CA PRO A 687 22.25 -26.79 -81.75
C PRO A 687 21.03 -25.92 -81.30
N THR A 688 20.83 -24.75 -81.92
CA THR A 688 20.04 -23.60 -81.48
C THR A 688 18.65 -23.39 -82.14
N ARG A 689 17.82 -22.54 -81.48
CA ARG A 689 16.65 -21.76 -81.98
C ARG A 689 15.31 -22.46 -82.34
N SER A 690 14.31 -22.27 -81.47
CA SER A 690 13.01 -21.60 -81.76
C SER A 690 12.29 -21.29 -80.43
N ARG A 691 11.76 -20.09 -80.13
CA ARG A 691 10.63 -19.31 -80.71
C ARG A 691 9.27 -19.99 -80.60
N HIS A 692 8.39 -19.43 -79.76
CA HIS A 692 7.06 -18.87 -80.08
C HIS A 692 6.51 -18.13 -78.82
N LEU A 693 5.53 -17.22 -78.84
CA LEU A 693 5.29 -15.95 -79.55
C LEU A 693 3.81 -15.55 -79.30
N LYS A 694 3.56 -14.38 -78.70
CA LYS A 694 2.35 -13.53 -78.76
C LYS A 694 2.47 -12.40 -77.71
N ARG A 695 2.14 -11.13 -77.96
CA ARG A 695 2.05 -10.33 -79.20
C ARG A 695 2.02 -8.83 -78.82
N ASP A 696 2.37 -7.93 -79.73
CA ASP A 696 2.54 -6.48 -79.49
C ASP A 696 1.28 -5.61 -79.77
N LEU A 697 1.19 -4.44 -79.09
CA LEU A 697 0.83 -3.03 -79.48
C LEU A 697 -0.01 -2.70 -80.77
N PRO A 698 -0.51 -1.45 -80.99
CA PRO A 698 -0.84 -0.27 -80.13
C PRO A 698 -2.20 0.46 -80.44
N SER A 699 -2.52 1.55 -79.72
CA SER A 699 -3.33 2.77 -80.10
C SER A 699 -3.41 3.72 -78.86
N GLU A 700 -3.33 5.07 -78.85
CA GLU A 700 -3.93 6.17 -79.64
C GLU A 700 -5.32 6.60 -79.08
N ILE A 701 -5.66 7.89 -78.82
CA ILE A 701 -4.95 9.19 -79.04
C ILE A 701 -5.60 10.37 -78.22
N VAL A 702 -4.83 11.42 -77.80
CA VAL A 702 -5.28 12.85 -77.48
C VAL A 702 -6.18 13.06 -76.20
N ASP A 703 -6.32 14.20 -75.46
CA ASP A 703 -5.92 15.64 -75.57
C ASP A 703 -5.61 16.43 -74.22
N GLU A 704 -5.26 17.73 -74.39
CA GLU A 704 -5.19 19.00 -73.59
C GLU A 704 -5.60 19.27 -72.10
N ASN A 705 -5.00 20.38 -71.60
CA ASN A 705 -5.38 21.36 -70.54
C ASN A 705 -4.89 21.28 -69.06
N THR A 706 -4.93 22.45 -68.38
CA THR A 706 -3.87 22.90 -67.42
C THR A 706 -4.40 23.34 -65.99
N PRO A 707 -3.75 24.22 -65.17
CA PRO A 707 -3.41 23.98 -63.73
C PRO A 707 -4.37 24.73 -62.73
N PRO A 708 -4.06 25.05 -61.44
CA PRO A 708 -2.88 24.83 -60.56
C PRO A 708 -3.26 24.28 -59.13
N SER A 709 -2.47 24.30 -58.03
CA SER A 709 -1.16 24.90 -57.69
C SER A 709 -0.36 24.09 -56.63
N THR A 710 0.97 24.26 -56.63
CA THR A 710 1.91 23.99 -55.50
C THR A 710 2.52 25.36 -55.06
N PRO A 711 3.42 25.59 -54.05
CA PRO A 711 4.49 24.73 -53.47
C PRO A 711 4.72 24.81 -51.91
N LYS A 712 5.23 23.76 -51.23
CA LYS A 712 6.63 23.41 -50.79
C LYS A 712 7.24 24.06 -49.52
N ARG A 713 7.96 23.19 -48.78
CA ARG A 713 9.09 23.38 -47.81
C ARG A 713 10.26 24.23 -48.38
N PRO A 714 11.21 24.84 -47.59
CA PRO A 714 12.13 24.20 -46.59
C PRO A 714 12.33 25.02 -45.27
N ARG A 715 13.12 24.70 -44.22
CA ARG A 715 14.24 23.76 -43.87
C ARG A 715 15.70 24.29 -43.99
N ILE A 716 16.44 24.28 -42.86
CA ILE A 716 17.93 24.21 -42.64
C ILE A 716 18.77 25.52 -42.48
N ALA A 717 19.80 25.43 -41.62
CA ALA A 717 21.06 26.21 -41.45
C ALA A 717 21.18 27.40 -40.45
N ASP A 718 21.79 27.10 -39.29
CA ASP A 718 23.08 27.58 -38.76
C ASP A 718 23.50 29.07 -38.53
N SER A 719 24.39 29.22 -37.52
CA SER A 719 25.49 30.20 -37.36
C SER A 719 25.28 31.56 -36.62
N SER A 720 25.55 31.52 -35.31
CA SER A 720 26.56 32.33 -34.57
C SER A 720 26.58 33.88 -34.48
N THR A 721 26.85 34.33 -33.24
CA THR A 721 27.68 35.47 -32.77
C THR A 721 27.10 36.88 -32.45
N THR A 722 27.80 37.53 -31.48
CA THR A 722 27.94 38.98 -31.16
C THR A 722 26.82 39.80 -30.48
N ALA A 723 27.01 39.99 -29.15
CA ALA A 723 27.09 41.28 -28.40
C ALA A 723 25.89 42.25 -28.20
N SER A 724 25.58 42.53 -26.91
CA SER A 724 25.46 43.82 -26.17
C SER A 724 25.09 45.16 -26.90
N PRO A 725 24.40 46.14 -26.23
CA PRO A 725 24.68 46.54 -24.84
C PRO A 725 23.55 47.09 -23.91
N LEU A 726 23.97 47.25 -22.65
CA LEU A 726 23.46 48.01 -21.47
C LEU A 726 22.56 49.27 -21.65
N ALA A 727 21.52 49.36 -20.81
CA ALA A 727 21.26 50.48 -19.85
C ALA A 727 20.20 50.01 -18.81
N ARG A 728 20.30 50.10 -17.47
CA ARG A 728 20.98 50.96 -16.46
C ARG A 728 20.09 52.10 -15.91
N TRP A 729 19.75 52.01 -14.61
CA TRP A 729 19.56 53.15 -13.68
C TRP A 729 20.08 52.77 -12.27
N HIS A 730 20.40 53.75 -11.42
CA HIS A 730 21.16 53.60 -10.15
C HIS A 730 20.46 54.24 -8.94
N THR A 731 20.66 53.67 -7.74
CA THR A 731 20.87 54.35 -6.43
C THR A 731 21.48 53.33 -5.45
N THR A 732 22.77 53.35 -5.09
CA THR A 732 23.50 54.22 -4.11
C THR A 732 23.25 53.90 -2.62
N SER A 733 24.34 53.55 -1.91
CA SER A 733 24.40 53.14 -0.49
C SER A 733 24.33 54.31 0.51
N PRO A 734 24.23 54.04 1.83
CA PRO A 734 25.45 54.07 2.66
C PRO A 734 25.52 52.98 3.78
N PRO A 735 26.69 52.76 4.42
CA PRO A 735 26.89 51.75 5.48
C PRO A 735 26.81 52.31 6.91
N VAL A 736 26.61 51.43 7.90
CA VAL A 736 26.71 51.74 9.35
C VAL A 736 27.62 50.72 10.05
N ARG A 737 28.37 51.16 11.06
CA ARG A 737 29.40 50.41 11.82
C ARG A 737 28.85 49.83 13.15
N PRO A 738 29.56 48.87 13.80
CA PRO A 738 29.01 48.12 14.93
C PRO A 738 28.98 48.91 16.25
N ILE A 739 28.08 48.49 17.14
CA ILE A 739 28.01 48.94 18.54
C ILE A 739 28.23 47.72 19.44
N ALA A 740 29.07 47.85 20.47
CA ALA A 740 29.25 46.87 21.53
C ALA A 740 29.29 47.58 22.88
N VAL A 741 28.30 47.34 23.75
CA VAL A 741 28.28 47.82 25.13
C VAL A 741 27.86 46.70 26.09
N ARG A 742 28.57 46.69 27.21
CA ARG A 742 28.63 45.73 28.31
C ARG A 742 27.31 45.40 29.02
N SER A 743 27.36 44.26 29.73
CA SER A 743 26.42 43.83 30.78
C SER A 743 26.25 44.85 31.92
N ILE A 744 25.11 44.77 32.62
CA ILE A 744 24.95 45.18 34.03
C ILE A 744 23.87 44.29 34.71
N CYS A 745 23.85 44.26 36.05
CA CYS A 745 23.22 43.21 36.86
C CYS A 745 21.94 43.63 37.63
N VAL A 746 21.04 42.65 37.82
CA VAL A 746 20.21 42.39 39.03
C VAL A 746 19.22 43.45 39.54
N ALA A 747 17.91 43.11 39.48
CA ALA A 747 16.93 43.11 40.60
C ALA A 747 15.58 42.52 40.11
N ARG A 748 15.19 41.28 40.40
CA ARG A 748 14.49 40.78 41.61
C ARG A 748 13.28 41.61 42.10
N HIS A 749 12.09 41.00 41.99
CA HIS A 749 11.11 40.88 43.08
C HIS A 749 10.42 39.49 43.04
N ARG A 750 9.68 39.10 44.09
CA ARG A 750 9.23 37.72 44.39
C ARG A 750 7.72 37.66 44.70
N PHE A 751 7.07 36.54 44.37
CA PHE A 751 6.06 35.78 45.16
C PHE A 751 5.83 34.41 44.45
N MET A 752 5.40 33.30 45.08
CA MET A 752 5.89 32.64 46.29
C MET A 752 5.55 31.12 46.26
N TYR A 753 6.41 30.31 46.87
CA TYR A 753 6.44 28.83 47.08
C TYR A 753 5.22 28.21 47.83
N PRO A 754 5.08 26.86 48.05
CA PRO A 754 6.08 25.76 48.12
C PRO A 754 5.85 24.54 47.20
N GLU A 755 6.87 23.84 46.64
CA GLU A 755 7.96 22.99 47.20
C GLU A 755 7.59 21.52 47.52
N ASN A 756 8.39 20.56 47.01
CA ASN A 756 8.99 19.48 47.83
C ASN A 756 10.07 18.62 47.10
N TYR A 757 11.15 18.34 47.85
CA TYR A 757 12.22 17.31 47.69
C TYR A 757 13.13 17.19 46.44
N THR A 758 14.40 17.62 46.63
CA THR A 758 15.64 17.01 46.10
C THR A 758 16.80 17.18 47.10
N PRO A 759 17.64 16.16 47.32
CA PRO A 759 19.11 16.31 47.42
C PRO A 759 19.84 15.39 46.39
N LEU A 760 21.01 15.71 45.81
CA LEU A 760 22.39 15.85 46.39
C LEU A 760 22.89 14.52 47.01
N ILE A 761 24.16 14.09 46.83
CA ILE A 761 25.39 14.71 47.37
C ILE A 761 26.69 14.22 46.65
N LYS A 762 27.65 15.16 46.47
CA LYS A 762 29.15 15.10 46.38
C LYS A 762 29.95 13.93 45.74
N LEU A 763 31.08 14.31 45.13
CA LEU A 763 32.35 13.56 45.12
C LEU A 763 33.10 13.74 46.46
N GLU A 764 33.86 12.73 46.88
CA GLU A 764 35.01 12.88 47.78
C GLU A 764 36.19 12.02 47.26
N ILE A 765 37.42 12.46 47.54
CA ILE A 765 38.67 11.81 47.13
C ILE A 765 39.56 11.65 48.36
N SER A 766 40.16 10.48 48.55
CA SER A 766 41.25 10.29 49.51
C SER A 766 42.22 9.19 49.06
N TYR A 767 43.43 9.24 49.60
CA TYR A 767 44.55 8.31 49.41
C TYR A 767 44.33 7.03 50.25
N GLY A 768 44.96 5.87 50.01
CA GLY A 768 45.89 5.45 48.94
C GLY A 768 46.65 4.17 49.35
N VAL A 769 47.48 3.63 48.44
CA VAL A 769 48.55 2.61 48.67
C VAL A 769 48.16 1.12 48.80
N ASP A 770 48.79 0.32 47.91
CA ASP A 770 49.18 -1.10 47.91
C ASP A 770 48.26 -2.35 47.75
N HIS A 771 48.90 -3.32 47.06
CA HIS A 771 48.67 -4.77 46.91
C HIS A 771 47.41 -5.34 46.20
N VAL A 772 47.55 -5.47 44.87
CA VAL A 772 47.32 -6.69 44.05
C VAL A 772 46.27 -7.71 44.53
N PHE A 773 45.09 -7.71 43.88
CA PHE A 773 44.37 -8.90 43.35
C PHE A 773 43.25 -8.42 42.38
N PRO A 774 42.90 -9.16 41.31
CA PRO A 774 41.88 -8.72 40.36
C PRO A 774 40.44 -9.03 40.85
N PRO A 775 39.51 -8.06 40.84
CA PRO A 775 38.12 -8.29 41.24
C PRO A 775 37.29 -9.01 40.15
N PRO A 776 36.23 -9.75 40.52
CA PRO A 776 35.45 -10.56 39.58
C PRO A 776 34.53 -9.73 38.67
N TYR A 777 34.25 -10.29 37.48
CA TYR A 777 33.37 -9.71 36.45
C TYR A 777 32.00 -9.29 37.00
N ARG A 778 31.73 -7.97 37.03
CA ARG A 778 30.35 -7.47 37.15
C ARG A 778 29.59 -7.74 35.84
N ARG A 779 28.42 -8.37 35.93
CA ARG A 779 27.50 -8.49 34.78
C ARG A 779 26.96 -7.11 34.38
N VAL A 780 27.40 -6.59 33.25
CA VAL A 780 26.77 -5.42 32.62
C VAL A 780 25.46 -5.86 31.96
N HIS A 781 24.32 -5.47 32.54
CA HIS A 781 23.01 -5.66 31.92
C HIS A 781 22.72 -4.57 30.89
N LEU A 782 22.20 -4.97 29.72
CA LEU A 782 21.81 -4.05 28.64
C LEU A 782 20.69 -3.06 29.03
N SER A 783 20.01 -3.26 30.16
CA SER A 783 19.05 -2.29 30.73
C SER A 783 19.70 -1.01 31.28
N GLY A 784 21.00 -1.03 31.60
CA GLY A 784 21.73 0.16 32.06
C GLY A 784 22.27 1.04 30.93
N ILE A 785 22.17 0.60 29.68
CA ILE A 785 22.60 1.38 28.51
C ILE A 785 21.41 2.21 28.04
N VAL A 786 21.53 3.53 28.22
CA VAL A 786 20.46 4.53 28.01
C VAL A 786 19.85 4.43 26.61
N GLY A 787 18.51 4.43 26.53
CA GLY A 787 17.69 4.89 25.40
C GLY A 787 17.86 4.22 24.02
N ALA A 788 19.05 4.31 23.44
CA ALA A 788 19.34 4.16 22.02
C ALA A 788 19.49 2.71 21.53
N ALA A 789 19.73 1.75 22.42
CA ALA A 789 19.98 0.35 22.06
C ALA A 789 18.79 -0.27 21.29
N PRO A 790 19.00 -0.79 20.06
CA PRO A 790 17.94 -1.42 19.25
C PRO A 790 17.13 -2.47 20.02
N ARG A 791 15.80 -2.35 20.03
CA ARG A 791 14.93 -3.21 20.85
C ARG A 791 15.08 -4.71 20.53
N GLY A 792 15.44 -5.05 19.29
CA GLY A 792 15.76 -6.43 18.86
C GLY A 792 16.94 -7.08 19.60
N LEU A 793 17.89 -6.31 20.16
CA LEU A 793 19.02 -6.85 20.94
C LEU A 793 18.55 -7.74 22.10
N ARG A 794 17.43 -7.41 22.73
CA ARG A 794 16.88 -8.17 23.87
C ARG A 794 16.45 -9.60 23.49
N GLN A 795 16.16 -9.86 22.22
CA GLN A 795 15.78 -11.19 21.71
C GLN A 795 16.98 -12.10 21.43
N ILE A 796 18.19 -11.55 21.43
CA ILE A 796 19.46 -12.26 21.20
C ILE A 796 20.49 -11.97 22.30
N GLU A 797 20.07 -11.43 23.44
CA GLU A 797 20.98 -10.99 24.52
C GLU A 797 21.81 -12.15 25.10
N ASP A 798 21.33 -13.39 24.95
CA ASP A 798 22.01 -14.64 25.27
C ASP A 798 23.12 -15.04 24.27
N LYS A 799 23.11 -14.45 23.07
CA LYS A 799 24.04 -14.75 21.95
C LYS A 799 25.09 -13.67 21.72
N ILE A 800 25.00 -12.54 22.44
CA ILE A 800 25.99 -11.46 22.41
C ILE A 800 26.96 -11.66 23.58
N SER A 801 28.26 -11.78 23.29
CA SER A 801 29.31 -11.94 24.29
C SER A 801 29.47 -10.71 25.21
N PRO A 802 30.06 -10.84 26.40
CA PRO A 802 30.38 -9.70 27.25
C PRO A 802 31.24 -8.65 26.53
N PHE A 803 32.23 -9.09 25.74
CA PHE A 803 33.08 -8.22 24.93
C PHE A 803 32.26 -7.40 23.92
N ALA A 804 31.34 -8.03 23.19
CA ALA A 804 30.47 -7.32 22.25
C ALA A 804 29.49 -6.37 22.95
N LYS A 805 28.98 -6.70 24.14
CA LYS A 805 28.14 -5.77 24.93
C LYS A 805 28.92 -4.52 25.35
N GLU A 806 30.16 -4.70 25.82
CA GLU A 806 31.04 -3.58 26.20
C GLU A 806 31.45 -2.73 24.99
N THR A 807 31.85 -3.39 23.88
CA THR A 807 32.21 -2.72 22.62
C THR A 807 31.03 -1.94 22.05
N LEU A 808 29.81 -2.47 22.13
CA LEU A 808 28.59 -1.78 21.67
C LEU A 808 28.25 -0.57 22.54
N ALA A 809 28.44 -0.68 23.87
CA ALA A 809 28.26 0.46 24.78
C ALA A 809 29.27 1.59 24.48
N LYS A 810 30.55 1.24 24.29
CA LYS A 810 31.61 2.16 23.84
C LYS A 810 31.28 2.79 22.48
N LEU A 811 30.79 2.01 21.53
CA LEU A 811 30.43 2.46 20.19
C LEU A 811 29.25 3.44 20.20
N ILE A 812 28.17 3.13 20.91
CA ILE A 812 27.01 4.04 21.05
C ILE A 812 27.47 5.37 21.65
N LYS A 813 28.24 5.33 22.74
CA LYS A 813 28.77 6.54 23.39
C LYS A 813 29.63 7.39 22.44
N PHE A 814 30.59 6.77 21.74
CA PHE A 814 31.44 7.46 20.75
C PHE A 814 30.64 8.04 19.58
N MET A 815 29.57 7.36 19.15
CA MET A 815 28.71 7.82 18.06
C MET A 815 27.85 9.03 18.47
N GLU A 816 27.37 9.07 19.72
CA GLU A 816 26.53 10.15 20.26
C GLU A 816 27.34 11.36 20.73
N GLU A 817 28.50 11.16 21.38
CA GLU A 817 29.33 12.25 21.92
C GLU A 817 30.30 12.87 20.90
N ASP A 818 30.85 12.09 19.95
CA ASP A 818 31.87 12.57 19.01
C ASP A 818 31.39 12.62 17.56
N VAL A 819 30.91 11.50 17.01
CA VAL A 819 30.68 11.37 15.56
C VAL A 819 29.47 12.16 15.08
N TYR A 820 28.35 12.13 15.80
CA TYR A 820 27.15 12.86 15.41
C TYR A 820 27.35 14.39 15.41
N PRO A 821 27.91 15.02 16.47
CA PRO A 821 28.28 16.44 16.43
C PRO A 821 29.24 16.78 15.28
N ALA A 822 30.21 15.91 15.00
CA ALA A 822 31.18 16.10 13.92
C ALA A 822 30.57 16.03 12.50
N ALA A 823 29.37 15.46 12.29
CA ALA A 823 28.79 15.32 10.96
C ALA A 823 28.57 16.66 10.23
N ARG A 824 28.11 17.70 10.95
CA ARG A 824 27.98 19.06 10.39
C ARG A 824 29.33 19.72 10.14
N VAL A 825 30.32 19.44 11.00
CA VAL A 825 31.70 19.94 10.86
C VAL A 825 32.37 19.34 9.63
N ALA A 826 32.24 18.03 9.41
CA ALA A 826 32.77 17.33 8.26
C ALA A 826 32.19 17.87 6.93
N HIS A 827 30.88 18.14 6.88
CA HIS A 827 30.25 18.77 5.72
C HIS A 827 30.78 20.19 5.47
N ALA A 828 30.97 20.99 6.52
CA ALA A 828 31.51 22.36 6.42
C ALA A 828 33.02 22.40 6.10
N GLN A 829 33.77 21.34 6.42
CA GLN A 829 35.20 21.20 6.10
C GLN A 829 35.47 20.78 4.65
N LEU A 830 34.45 20.38 3.89
CA LEU A 830 34.59 19.95 2.49
C LEU A 830 34.34 21.15 1.54
N PRO A 831 35.33 21.58 0.72
CA PRO A 831 35.17 22.72 -0.18
C PRO A 831 34.00 22.60 -1.18
N THR A 832 33.49 23.75 -1.59
CA THR A 832 32.54 23.91 -2.69
C THR A 832 33.23 24.02 -4.05
N ASP A 833 34.50 24.47 -4.09
CA ASP A 833 35.31 24.50 -5.31
C ASP A 833 35.61 23.07 -5.82
N PRO A 834 35.23 22.72 -7.06
CA PRO A 834 35.53 21.41 -7.65
C PRO A 834 37.03 21.05 -7.72
N ALA A 835 37.95 22.03 -7.79
CA ALA A 835 39.38 21.75 -7.95
C ALA A 835 40.08 21.30 -6.65
N THR A 836 39.54 21.70 -5.49
CA THR A 836 40.03 21.34 -4.14
C THR A 836 39.16 20.30 -3.45
N ARG A 837 37.84 20.30 -3.66
CA ARG A 837 36.86 19.35 -3.07
C ARG A 837 37.29 17.89 -3.16
N TRP A 838 37.82 17.47 -4.31
CA TRP A 838 38.30 16.10 -4.59
C TRP A 838 39.73 15.81 -4.10
N LYS A 839 40.36 16.76 -3.41
CA LYS A 839 41.72 16.64 -2.83
C LYS A 839 41.70 16.81 -1.30
N THR A 840 40.54 17.06 -0.71
CA THR A 840 40.39 17.26 0.74
C THR A 840 40.29 15.93 1.47
N VAL A 841 41.20 15.69 2.41
CA VAL A 841 40.99 14.76 3.51
C VAL A 841 40.33 15.53 4.64
N ILE A 842 39.11 15.15 5.03
CA ILE A 842 38.30 15.87 6.03
C ILE A 842 38.99 15.82 7.40
N PRO A 843 39.44 16.97 7.98
CA PRO A 843 40.24 16.96 9.21
C PRO A 843 39.59 16.29 10.41
N VAL A 844 38.32 16.60 10.72
CA VAL A 844 37.63 16.03 11.89
C VAL A 844 37.50 14.51 11.82
N LEU A 845 37.51 13.94 10.60
CA LEU A 845 37.48 12.49 10.41
C LEU A 845 38.83 11.82 10.69
N VAL A 846 39.95 12.55 10.65
CA VAL A 846 41.25 12.09 11.13
C VAL A 846 41.26 12.01 12.66
N ASP A 847 40.76 13.04 13.33
CA ASP A 847 40.64 13.09 14.79
C ASP A 847 39.74 11.97 15.33
N LEU A 848 38.58 11.77 14.69
CA LEU A 848 37.66 10.66 14.99
C LEU A 848 38.35 9.30 14.82
N LYS A 849 39.12 9.07 13.76
CA LYS A 849 39.88 7.82 13.57
C LYS A 849 40.93 7.61 14.66
N ALA A 850 41.62 8.67 15.09
CA ALA A 850 42.59 8.58 16.18
C ALA A 850 41.91 8.21 17.51
N LYS A 851 40.79 8.85 17.85
CA LYS A 851 40.01 8.54 19.06
C LYS A 851 39.40 7.12 19.00
N ALA A 852 38.87 6.70 17.86
CA ALA A 852 38.32 5.36 17.65
C ALA A 852 39.37 4.26 17.93
N LYS A 853 40.60 4.43 17.43
CA LYS A 853 41.73 3.53 17.73
C LYS A 853 42.03 3.46 19.24
N GLN A 854 42.10 4.61 19.92
CA GLN A 854 42.33 4.67 21.38
C GLN A 854 41.22 3.96 22.19
N LEU A 855 39.97 4.00 21.72
CA LEU A 855 38.83 3.32 22.35
C LEU A 855 38.73 1.81 22.01
N GLY A 856 39.58 1.29 21.12
CA GLY A 856 39.49 -0.08 20.59
C GLY A 856 38.35 -0.28 19.58
N LEU A 857 37.76 0.79 19.05
CA LEU A 857 36.63 0.78 18.11
C LEU A 857 37.16 0.78 16.66
N TRP A 858 37.87 -0.28 16.27
CA TRP A 858 38.59 -0.32 15.00
C TRP A 858 38.48 -1.68 14.30
N ASN A 859 38.37 -1.68 12.96
CA ASN A 859 38.23 -2.88 12.11
C ASN A 859 37.10 -3.84 12.54
N LEU A 860 36.03 -3.32 13.14
CA LEU A 860 34.98 -4.09 13.83
C LEU A 860 34.24 -5.12 12.93
N PHE A 861 34.28 -4.93 11.61
CA PHE A 861 33.70 -5.82 10.61
C PHE A 861 34.42 -7.16 10.47
N LEU A 862 35.72 -7.22 10.80
CA LEU A 862 36.57 -8.36 10.44
C LEU A 862 36.55 -9.42 11.54
N SER A 863 35.65 -10.40 11.43
CA SER A 863 35.48 -11.44 12.46
C SER A 863 36.70 -12.36 12.58
N LYS A 864 37.27 -12.49 13.79
CA LYS A 864 38.38 -13.42 14.09
C LYS A 864 38.04 -14.89 13.85
N ALA A 865 36.75 -15.27 13.90
CA ALA A 865 36.29 -16.62 13.56
C ALA A 865 36.48 -16.96 12.07
N HIS A 866 36.55 -15.95 11.19
CA HIS A 866 36.77 -16.11 9.76
C HIS A 866 38.17 -15.66 9.30
N TYR A 867 38.81 -14.76 10.05
CA TYR A 867 40.13 -14.19 9.75
C TYR A 867 41.04 -14.23 10.99
N PRO A 868 41.56 -15.40 11.42
CA PRO A 868 42.18 -15.55 12.74
C PRO A 868 43.41 -14.67 13.03
N GLN A 869 44.15 -14.28 11.98
CA GLN A 869 45.34 -13.44 12.06
C GLN A 869 45.00 -11.94 12.23
N TRP A 870 43.91 -11.48 11.62
CA TRP A 870 43.62 -10.06 11.41
C TRP A 870 42.36 -9.56 12.13
N GLY A 871 41.46 -10.47 12.50
CA GLY A 871 40.11 -10.12 12.97
C GLY A 871 39.99 -9.83 14.46
N VAL A 872 38.97 -9.05 14.80
CA VAL A 872 38.53 -8.75 16.17
C VAL A 872 37.63 -9.87 16.73
N PRO A 873 37.54 -10.08 18.05
CA PRO A 873 36.70 -11.12 18.66
C PRO A 873 35.21 -10.73 18.68
N LEU A 874 34.65 -10.50 17.49
CA LEU A 874 33.22 -10.34 17.23
C LEU A 874 32.77 -11.38 16.19
N THR A 875 31.57 -11.92 16.37
CA THR A 875 30.82 -12.68 15.35
C THR A 875 30.16 -11.74 14.34
N ASN A 876 29.64 -12.30 13.25
CA ASN A 876 28.88 -11.54 12.26
C ASN A 876 27.55 -11.05 12.85
N LEU A 877 26.92 -11.82 13.75
CA LEU A 877 25.74 -11.40 14.53
C LEU A 877 26.04 -10.21 15.46
N GLU A 878 27.17 -10.23 16.16
CA GLU A 878 27.58 -9.12 17.02
C GLU A 878 27.97 -7.89 16.20
N TYR A 879 28.68 -8.05 15.08
CA TYR A 879 28.96 -6.95 14.16
C TYR A 879 27.69 -6.38 13.52
N ALA A 880 26.64 -7.19 13.29
CA ALA A 880 25.34 -6.68 12.82
C ALA A 880 24.76 -5.61 13.75
N CYS A 881 24.96 -5.77 15.05
CA CYS A 881 24.52 -4.82 16.07
C CYS A 881 25.35 -3.52 16.02
N MET A 882 26.67 -3.64 15.81
CA MET A 882 27.55 -2.48 15.60
C MET A 882 27.18 -1.72 14.33
N ALA A 883 27.03 -2.43 13.22
CA ALA A 883 26.77 -1.87 11.89
C ALA A 883 25.38 -1.24 11.77
N GLU A 884 24.40 -1.65 12.57
CA GLU A 884 23.13 -0.92 12.71
C GLU A 884 23.34 0.46 13.36
N ILE A 885 24.17 0.58 14.40
CA ILE A 885 24.50 1.88 15.01
C ILE A 885 25.27 2.75 14.02
N LEU A 886 26.29 2.22 13.34
CA LEU A 886 27.04 2.93 12.29
C LEU A 886 26.11 3.42 11.17
N GLY A 887 25.09 2.62 10.83
CA GLY A 887 24.12 2.94 9.79
C GLY A 887 23.27 4.18 10.04
N ARG A 888 23.03 4.55 11.30
CA ARG A 888 22.26 5.78 11.65
C ARG A 888 22.93 7.04 11.10
N TRP A 889 24.25 7.07 11.12
CA TRP A 889 25.08 8.24 10.82
C TRP A 889 25.90 8.08 9.52
N GLY A 890 25.53 7.13 8.66
CA GLY A 890 26.05 7.01 7.29
C GLY A 890 27.55 6.67 7.16
N GLN A 891 28.18 7.27 6.14
CA GLN A 891 29.57 6.94 5.76
C GLN A 891 30.59 7.49 6.77
N ILE A 892 30.39 8.67 7.35
CA ILE A 892 31.33 9.26 8.34
C ILE A 892 31.52 8.34 9.55
N ALA A 893 30.43 7.82 10.11
CA ALA A 893 30.49 6.85 11.20
C ALA A 893 31.18 5.54 10.80
N SER A 894 30.89 5.05 9.60
CA SER A 894 31.50 3.83 9.08
C SER A 894 33.00 4.00 8.84
N GLU A 895 33.46 5.13 8.31
CA GLU A 895 34.88 5.43 8.11
C GLU A 895 35.63 5.72 9.43
N ALA A 896 34.99 6.39 10.40
CA ALA A 896 35.60 6.70 11.69
C ALA A 896 36.11 5.46 12.46
N VAL A 897 35.50 4.29 12.25
CA VAL A 897 35.91 2.99 12.84
C VAL A 897 36.49 1.99 11.82
N ASN A 898 36.89 2.48 10.64
CA ASN A 898 37.45 1.72 9.51
C ASN A 898 36.56 0.56 8.99
N CYS A 899 35.25 0.79 9.00
CA CYS A 899 34.21 -0.18 8.60
C CYS A 899 33.42 0.25 7.34
N SER A 900 33.87 1.28 6.62
CA SER A 900 33.27 1.77 5.37
C SER A 900 33.40 0.77 4.20
N ALA A 901 32.41 0.79 3.31
CA ALA A 901 32.64 0.31 1.94
C ALA A 901 33.34 1.43 1.14
N PRO A 902 34.12 1.10 0.09
CA PRO A 902 34.41 -0.23 -0.44
C PRO A 902 35.53 -1.00 0.30
N ASP A 903 36.31 -0.34 1.17
CA ASP A 903 37.53 -0.89 1.76
C ASP A 903 37.33 -2.19 2.53
N THR A 904 36.27 -2.31 3.32
CA THR A 904 35.94 -3.54 4.07
C THR A 904 35.94 -4.79 3.18
N GLY A 905 35.26 -4.74 2.03
CA GLY A 905 35.24 -5.84 1.07
C GLY A 905 36.59 -6.07 0.36
N ASN A 906 37.46 -5.06 0.28
CA ASN A 906 38.79 -5.18 -0.32
C ASN A 906 39.80 -5.76 0.67
N MET A 907 39.73 -5.36 1.95
CA MET A 907 40.45 -5.98 3.05
C MET A 907 40.09 -7.45 3.21
N GLU A 908 38.80 -7.82 3.13
CA GLU A 908 38.36 -9.22 3.14
C GLU A 908 38.92 -10.05 1.97
N VAL A 909 39.07 -9.45 0.78
CA VAL A 909 39.72 -10.11 -0.36
C VAL A 909 41.20 -10.33 -0.07
N LEU A 910 41.94 -9.30 0.31
CA LEU A 910 43.39 -9.41 0.56
C LEU A 910 43.69 -10.35 1.74
N ALA A 911 42.87 -10.34 2.80
CA ALA A 911 43.03 -11.20 3.98
C ALA A 911 42.68 -12.68 3.73
N ARG A 912 41.98 -13.03 2.64
CA ARG A 912 41.64 -14.41 2.28
C ARG A 912 42.44 -14.93 1.08
N TYR A 913 42.76 -14.07 0.13
CA TYR A 913 43.23 -14.42 -1.21
C TYR A 913 44.54 -13.75 -1.62
N GLY A 914 45.04 -12.78 -0.84
CA GLY A 914 46.29 -12.09 -1.13
C GLY A 914 47.51 -12.89 -0.64
N SER A 915 48.62 -12.83 -1.37
CA SER A 915 49.91 -13.37 -0.91
C SER A 915 50.42 -12.65 0.36
N PRO A 916 51.38 -13.20 1.12
CA PRO A 916 51.96 -12.51 2.27
C PRO A 916 52.54 -11.12 1.92
N GLU A 917 53.10 -10.97 0.72
CA GLU A 917 53.66 -9.73 0.19
C GLU A 917 52.56 -8.73 -0.17
N GLN A 918 51.48 -9.20 -0.81
CA GLN A 918 50.29 -8.38 -1.09
C GLN A 918 49.60 -7.94 0.21
N GLN A 919 49.54 -8.81 1.22
CA GLN A 919 48.99 -8.47 2.54
C GLN A 919 49.87 -7.43 3.24
N LYS A 920 51.20 -7.64 3.29
CA LYS A 920 52.14 -6.67 3.88
C LYS A 920 52.10 -5.30 3.18
N LYS A 921 52.00 -5.28 1.85
CA LYS A 921 52.02 -4.05 1.03
C LYS A 921 50.70 -3.29 1.02
N TRP A 922 49.56 -3.99 1.07
CA TRP A 922 48.25 -3.38 0.84
C TRP A 922 47.23 -3.62 1.96
N LEU A 923 47.16 -4.82 2.54
CA LEU A 923 46.21 -5.12 3.61
C LEU A 923 46.57 -4.40 4.92
N VAL A 924 47.85 -4.40 5.31
CA VAL A 924 48.28 -3.77 6.58
C VAL A 924 48.02 -2.26 6.58
N PRO A 925 48.39 -1.47 5.56
CA PRO A 925 48.03 -0.05 5.51
C PRO A 925 46.52 0.24 5.44
N LEU A 926 45.71 -0.64 4.82
CA LEU A 926 44.25 -0.56 4.86
C LEU A 926 43.69 -0.86 6.26
N LEU A 927 44.19 -1.89 6.95
CA LEU A 927 43.83 -2.21 8.33
C LEU A 927 44.25 -1.11 9.30
N ASN A 928 45.31 -0.36 9.00
CA ASN A 928 45.72 0.82 9.75
C ASN A 928 44.90 2.07 9.37
N GLY A 929 44.15 2.06 8.26
CA GLY A 929 43.40 3.20 7.73
C GLY A 929 44.28 4.34 7.20
N GLU A 930 45.52 4.03 6.83
CA GLU A 930 46.52 4.95 6.25
C GLU A 930 46.21 5.26 4.78
N ILE A 931 45.70 4.26 4.06
CA ILE A 931 45.28 4.35 2.65
C ILE A 931 43.80 3.97 2.50
N ARG A 932 43.25 4.29 1.33
CA ARG A 932 41.95 3.85 0.82
C ARG A 932 42.16 2.94 -0.40
N SER A 933 41.11 2.26 -0.83
CA SER A 933 41.09 1.40 -2.00
C SER A 933 39.77 1.49 -2.76
N ALA A 934 39.76 1.13 -4.05
CA ALA A 934 38.54 0.99 -4.84
C ALA A 934 38.39 -0.41 -5.42
N PHE A 935 37.16 -0.78 -5.79
CA PHE A 935 36.86 -2.05 -6.45
C PHE A 935 36.32 -1.80 -7.86
N SER A 936 37.04 -2.30 -8.86
CA SER A 936 36.91 -1.88 -10.25
C SER A 936 36.34 -2.99 -11.13
N MET A 937 35.02 -3.15 -11.07
CA MET A 937 34.27 -4.20 -11.77
C MET A 937 33.35 -3.66 -12.87
N THR A 938 32.43 -2.77 -12.54
CA THR A 938 31.35 -2.32 -13.43
C THR A 938 31.89 -1.57 -14.65
N GLU A 939 31.38 -1.89 -15.84
CA GLU A 939 31.79 -1.31 -17.13
C GLU A 939 30.68 -0.44 -17.73
N ARG A 940 31.09 0.64 -18.43
CA ARG A 940 30.18 1.68 -18.93
C ARG A 940 29.29 1.23 -20.09
N PHE A 941 29.78 0.28 -20.90
CA PHE A 941 29.17 -0.12 -22.17
C PHE A 941 28.64 -1.56 -22.21
N VAL A 942 28.59 -2.26 -21.06
CA VAL A 942 28.00 -3.61 -20.96
C VAL A 942 27.16 -3.78 -19.70
N ALA A 943 26.13 -4.63 -19.80
CA ALA A 943 25.24 -4.99 -18.69
C ALA A 943 25.96 -5.83 -17.63
N SER A 944 26.72 -5.13 -16.77
CA SER A 944 27.62 -5.69 -15.75
C SER A 944 26.90 -6.39 -14.58
N SER A 945 25.56 -6.39 -14.57
CA SER A 945 24.72 -7.16 -13.64
C SER A 945 24.82 -8.68 -13.89
N ASP A 946 25.10 -9.09 -15.13
CA ASP A 946 25.72 -10.38 -15.41
C ASP A 946 27.24 -10.16 -15.53
N ALA A 947 27.98 -10.68 -14.55
CA ALA A 947 29.43 -10.53 -14.49
C ALA A 947 30.15 -11.19 -15.68
N THR A 948 29.56 -12.16 -16.38
CA THR A 948 30.20 -12.82 -17.54
C THR A 948 30.40 -11.87 -18.73
N ASN A 949 29.62 -10.79 -18.81
CA ASN A 949 29.67 -9.76 -19.85
C ASN A 949 30.90 -8.84 -19.78
N ILE A 950 31.64 -8.82 -18.67
CA ILE A 950 32.83 -7.98 -18.46
C ILE A 950 33.88 -8.22 -19.56
N ARG A 951 34.35 -7.12 -20.18
CA ARG A 951 35.23 -7.12 -21.37
C ARG A 951 36.61 -6.49 -21.15
N THR A 952 36.86 -5.83 -20.02
CA THR A 952 38.19 -5.30 -19.66
C THR A 952 39.22 -6.41 -19.83
N SER A 953 40.14 -6.23 -20.77
CA SER A 953 41.18 -7.20 -21.10
C SER A 953 42.23 -7.22 -20.00
N ILE A 954 42.58 -8.42 -19.54
CA ILE A 954 43.75 -8.68 -18.69
C ILE A 954 44.55 -9.77 -19.41
N ARG A 955 45.80 -9.50 -19.77
CA ARG A 955 46.64 -10.43 -20.54
C ARG A 955 48.07 -10.43 -20.01
N GLN A 956 48.72 -11.58 -19.96
CA GLN A 956 50.13 -11.67 -19.58
C GLN A 956 51.02 -11.36 -20.79
N GLU A 957 52.06 -10.53 -20.60
CA GLU A 957 53.16 -10.34 -21.54
C GLU A 957 54.47 -10.50 -20.78
N GLY A 958 55.17 -11.62 -20.98
CA GLY A 958 56.37 -11.95 -20.21
C GLY A 958 56.10 -12.05 -18.70
N ASN A 959 56.75 -11.19 -17.92
CA ASN A 959 56.57 -11.04 -16.47
C ASN A 959 55.58 -9.93 -16.07
N GLU A 960 54.91 -9.29 -17.04
CA GLU A 960 53.88 -8.27 -16.80
C GLU A 960 52.45 -8.79 -17.08
N ILE A 961 51.49 -8.13 -16.46
CA ILE A 961 50.06 -8.19 -16.79
C ILE A 961 49.66 -6.83 -17.36
N VAL A 962 49.14 -6.84 -18.60
CA VAL A 962 48.65 -5.67 -19.31
C VAL A 962 47.12 -5.60 -19.20
N ILE A 963 46.61 -4.44 -18.83
CA ILE A 963 45.19 -4.20 -18.56
C ILE A 963 44.66 -3.07 -19.46
N ASN A 964 43.55 -3.32 -20.15
CA ASN A 964 42.85 -2.33 -20.97
C ASN A 964 41.33 -2.42 -20.76
N GLY A 965 40.68 -1.31 -20.38
CA GLY A 965 39.22 -1.28 -20.19
C GLY A 965 38.64 0.02 -19.63
N HIS A 966 37.31 0.13 -19.65
CA HIS A 966 36.58 1.34 -19.29
C HIS A 966 35.52 1.04 -18.22
N LYS A 967 35.80 1.48 -17.00
CA LYS A 967 35.05 1.20 -15.77
C LYS A 967 34.29 2.44 -15.30
N TRP A 968 33.22 2.25 -14.54
CA TRP A 968 32.43 3.36 -13.96
C TRP A 968 31.70 2.95 -12.68
N TYR A 969 31.26 3.93 -11.88
CA TYR A 969 30.81 3.73 -10.50
C TYR A 969 31.89 3.06 -9.62
N ILE A 970 33.14 3.49 -9.80
CA ILE A 970 34.27 3.02 -9.00
C ILE A 970 34.32 3.87 -7.72
N SER A 971 33.66 3.39 -6.67
CA SER A 971 33.59 4.07 -5.37
C SER A 971 34.97 4.26 -4.75
N GLY A 972 35.21 5.41 -4.13
CA GLY A 972 36.46 5.70 -3.41
C GLY A 972 37.65 6.11 -4.28
N ALA A 973 37.55 5.97 -5.61
CA ALA A 973 38.63 6.36 -6.53
C ALA A 973 38.79 7.88 -6.73
N GLY A 974 37.91 8.70 -6.12
CA GLY A 974 38.10 10.15 -6.00
C GLY A 974 38.92 10.56 -4.78
N ASP A 975 39.09 9.66 -3.80
CA ASP A 975 39.77 9.96 -2.54
C ASP A 975 41.30 10.10 -2.77
N PRO A 976 41.96 11.19 -2.35
CA PRO A 976 43.41 11.36 -2.52
C PRO A 976 44.25 10.32 -1.77
N ARG A 977 43.65 9.57 -0.83
CA ARG A 977 44.28 8.45 -0.11
C ARG A 977 44.09 7.10 -0.83
N CYS A 978 43.33 7.04 -1.92
CA CYS A 978 43.10 5.80 -2.68
C CYS A 978 44.40 5.35 -3.34
N ALA A 979 45.01 4.29 -2.81
CA ALA A 979 46.32 3.81 -3.26
C ALA A 979 46.23 2.64 -4.25
N LEU A 980 45.12 1.90 -4.27
CA LEU A 980 44.93 0.75 -5.15
C LEU A 980 43.49 0.54 -5.62
N HIS A 981 43.37 0.00 -6.83
CA HIS A 981 42.16 -0.54 -7.42
C HIS A 981 42.27 -2.06 -7.53
N LEU A 982 41.29 -2.81 -7.03
CA LEU A 982 41.13 -4.23 -7.34
C LEU A 982 40.32 -4.37 -8.63
N VAL A 983 40.99 -4.66 -9.76
CA VAL A 983 40.38 -4.64 -11.09
C VAL A 983 39.95 -6.04 -11.52
N LEU A 984 38.65 -6.23 -11.79
CA LEU A 984 38.11 -7.45 -12.41
C LEU A 984 38.11 -7.32 -13.93
N GLY A 985 38.66 -8.30 -14.64
CA GLY A 985 38.66 -8.34 -16.11
C GLY A 985 38.69 -9.75 -16.68
N LYS A 986 38.48 -9.83 -17.99
CA LYS A 986 38.49 -11.04 -18.82
C LYS A 986 39.95 -11.43 -19.08
N SER A 987 40.37 -12.57 -18.54
CA SER A 987 41.75 -13.07 -18.57
C SER A 987 41.96 -14.24 -19.53
N ASP A 988 40.94 -15.09 -19.66
CA ASP A 988 40.89 -16.16 -20.65
C ASP A 988 39.50 -16.10 -21.30
N PRO A 989 39.30 -15.34 -22.38
CA PRO A 989 38.00 -15.22 -23.03
C PRO A 989 37.53 -16.53 -23.70
N ASN A 990 38.44 -17.50 -23.88
CA ASN A 990 38.22 -18.73 -24.64
C ASN A 990 37.95 -19.94 -23.75
N ASN A 991 38.07 -19.81 -22.42
CA ASN A 991 37.82 -20.91 -21.50
C ASN A 991 36.40 -21.48 -21.68
N ALA A 992 36.29 -22.82 -21.73
CA ALA A 992 35.00 -23.50 -21.86
C ALA A 992 34.09 -23.25 -20.64
N ASP A 993 34.66 -23.08 -19.43
CA ASP A 993 33.91 -22.62 -18.28
C ASP A 993 33.90 -21.08 -18.24
N LYS A 994 32.73 -20.49 -18.56
CA LYS A 994 32.50 -19.04 -18.49
C LYS A 994 32.76 -18.43 -17.10
N TYR A 995 32.76 -19.22 -16.03
CA TYR A 995 33.08 -18.79 -14.68
C TYR A 995 34.60 -18.80 -14.39
N GLN A 996 35.44 -19.34 -15.26
CA GLN A 996 36.91 -19.32 -15.15
C GLN A 996 37.58 -18.34 -16.14
N GLN A 997 36.79 -17.57 -16.89
CA GLN A 997 37.30 -16.62 -17.91
C GLN A 997 37.88 -15.31 -17.35
N GLN A 998 37.95 -15.12 -16.02
CA GLN A 998 38.19 -13.82 -15.39
C GLN A 998 39.19 -13.86 -14.23
N SER A 999 39.97 -12.80 -14.08
CA SER A 999 40.93 -12.60 -12.98
C SER A 999 40.69 -11.28 -12.25
N ILE A 1000 41.21 -11.17 -11.02
CA ILE A 1000 41.35 -9.89 -10.31
C ILE A 1000 42.83 -9.56 -10.18
N VAL A 1001 43.19 -8.31 -10.47
CA VAL A 1001 44.57 -7.80 -10.40
C VAL A 1001 44.60 -6.52 -9.56
N ILE A 1002 45.62 -6.37 -8.73
CA ILE A 1002 45.90 -5.14 -7.98
C ILE A 1002 46.53 -4.12 -8.94
N VAL A 1003 45.95 -2.93 -9.05
CA VAL A 1003 46.50 -1.82 -9.83
C VAL A 1003 46.70 -0.62 -8.91
N PRO A 1004 47.92 -0.07 -8.75
CA PRO A 1004 48.12 1.17 -8.00
C PRO A 1004 47.27 2.29 -8.63
N ALA A 1005 46.59 3.09 -7.82
CA ALA A 1005 45.61 4.07 -8.33
C ALA A 1005 46.26 5.18 -9.19
N ASN A 1006 47.52 5.50 -8.90
CA ASN A 1006 48.36 6.46 -9.62
C ASN A 1006 49.25 5.82 -10.70
N HIS A 1007 49.01 4.57 -11.09
CA HIS A 1007 49.84 3.88 -12.07
C HIS A 1007 49.72 4.52 -13.46
N PRO A 1008 50.83 4.67 -14.23
CA PRO A 1008 50.78 5.03 -15.64
C PRO A 1008 49.73 4.22 -16.42
N GLY A 1009 48.88 4.92 -17.17
CA GLY A 1009 47.74 4.36 -17.89
C GLY A 1009 46.41 4.36 -17.13
N VAL A 1010 46.39 4.60 -15.81
CA VAL A 1010 45.14 4.79 -15.04
C VAL A 1010 44.68 6.24 -15.18
N LYS A 1011 43.46 6.44 -15.69
CA LYS A 1011 42.87 7.76 -15.94
C LYS A 1011 41.51 7.85 -15.23
N VAL A 1012 41.45 8.57 -14.11
CA VAL A 1012 40.17 8.97 -13.48
C VAL A 1012 39.58 10.09 -14.32
N ILE A 1013 38.45 9.84 -14.97
CA ILE A 1013 37.87 10.73 -15.99
C ILE A 1013 37.00 11.82 -15.36
N ARG A 1014 36.13 11.42 -14.42
CA ARG A 1014 35.20 12.31 -13.71
C ARG A 1014 34.50 11.57 -12.55
N PRO A 1015 33.96 12.28 -11.55
CA PRO A 1015 32.95 11.73 -10.66
C PRO A 1015 31.60 11.53 -11.38
N MET A 1016 30.77 10.68 -10.80
CA MET A 1016 29.35 10.46 -11.10
C MET A 1016 28.50 11.19 -10.05
N GLN A 1017 27.25 11.52 -10.42
CA GLN A 1017 26.25 12.01 -9.47
C GLN A 1017 25.08 11.04 -9.33
N VAL A 1018 24.44 11.04 -8.18
CA VAL A 1018 23.22 10.29 -7.85
C VAL A 1018 22.20 11.26 -7.26
N PHE A 1019 21.11 11.55 -8.00
CA PHE A 1019 20.14 12.61 -7.65
C PHE A 1019 20.78 13.98 -7.35
N GLY A 1020 21.94 14.28 -7.96
CA GLY A 1020 22.70 15.51 -7.76
C GLY A 1020 23.83 15.42 -6.73
N TYR A 1021 23.76 14.48 -5.78
CA TYR A 1021 24.83 14.22 -4.82
C TYR A 1021 26.06 13.62 -5.52
N ASP A 1022 27.25 14.07 -5.14
CA ASP A 1022 28.53 13.63 -5.71
C ASP A 1022 29.34 12.69 -4.79
N ASP A 1023 28.94 12.56 -3.52
CA ASP A 1023 29.58 11.76 -2.48
C ASP A 1023 31.08 12.06 -2.27
N ALA A 1024 31.51 13.28 -2.59
CA ALA A 1024 32.88 13.74 -2.38
C ALA A 1024 33.29 13.72 -0.89
N PRO A 1025 34.58 13.49 -0.56
CA PRO A 1025 35.71 13.38 -1.46
C PRO A 1025 35.93 11.98 -2.07
N GLU A 1026 35.24 10.93 -1.61
CA GLU A 1026 35.48 9.56 -2.13
C GLU A 1026 34.81 9.32 -3.48
N GLY A 1027 33.54 9.74 -3.59
CA GLY A 1027 32.69 9.67 -4.76
C GLY A 1027 32.54 8.31 -5.43
N HIS A 1028 32.01 8.36 -6.66
CA HIS A 1028 31.88 7.24 -7.57
C HIS A 1028 32.48 7.64 -8.93
N CYS A 1029 33.63 7.11 -9.33
CA CYS A 1029 34.33 7.60 -10.53
C CYS A 1029 34.09 6.78 -11.80
N GLU A 1030 34.21 7.46 -12.95
CA GLU A 1030 34.48 6.86 -14.26
C GLU A 1030 36.00 6.76 -14.44
N VAL A 1031 36.53 5.57 -14.78
CA VAL A 1031 37.96 5.25 -14.79
C VAL A 1031 38.33 4.45 -16.03
N ILE A 1032 39.34 4.90 -16.77
CA ILE A 1032 39.93 4.18 -17.90
C ILE A 1032 41.27 3.58 -17.48
N TYR A 1033 41.53 2.36 -17.95
CA TYR A 1033 42.81 1.66 -17.87
C TYR A 1033 43.32 1.50 -19.30
N GLU A 1034 44.43 2.13 -19.63
CA GLU A 1034 44.98 2.23 -20.99
C GLU A 1034 46.45 1.81 -20.99
N ASN A 1035 46.73 0.62 -21.55
CA ASN A 1035 48.05 -0.03 -21.52
C ASN A 1035 48.69 -0.08 -20.12
N VAL A 1036 47.88 -0.26 -19.07
CA VAL A 1036 48.35 -0.36 -17.68
C VAL A 1036 49.13 -1.67 -17.53
N ARG A 1037 50.40 -1.58 -17.16
CA ARG A 1037 51.34 -2.70 -17.01
C ARG A 1037 51.72 -2.88 -15.55
N VAL A 1038 51.45 -4.04 -14.96
CA VAL A 1038 51.84 -4.35 -13.58
C VAL A 1038 52.53 -5.70 -13.51
N PRO A 1039 53.41 -5.97 -12.54
CA PRO A 1039 54.06 -7.27 -12.39
C PRO A 1039 53.04 -8.41 -12.20
N VAL A 1040 53.38 -9.63 -12.61
CA VAL A 1040 52.50 -10.82 -12.45
C VAL A 1040 52.15 -11.08 -10.97
N GLU A 1041 53.00 -10.67 -10.04
CA GLU A 1041 52.79 -10.73 -8.58
C GLU A 1041 51.64 -9.83 -8.08
N ASN A 1042 51.05 -8.97 -8.93
CA ASN A 1042 49.83 -8.23 -8.61
C ASN A 1042 48.54 -9.04 -8.86
N LEU A 1043 48.61 -10.25 -9.43
CA LEU A 1043 47.47 -11.15 -9.62
C LEU A 1043 46.95 -11.64 -8.25
N VAL A 1044 45.65 -11.51 -8.00
CA VAL A 1044 45.03 -11.98 -6.75
C VAL A 1044 44.59 -13.43 -6.91
N TYR A 1045 45.04 -14.29 -5.99
CA TYR A 1045 44.80 -15.75 -5.92
C TYR A 1045 45.31 -16.60 -7.09
N GLY A 1046 45.01 -16.22 -8.33
CA GLY A 1046 45.43 -16.96 -9.53
C GLY A 1046 44.59 -16.67 -10.77
N TRP A 1047 45.05 -17.17 -11.92
CA TRP A 1047 44.36 -17.00 -13.20
C TRP A 1047 42.98 -17.68 -13.20
N GLY A 1048 41.97 -17.00 -13.75
CA GLY A 1048 40.60 -17.51 -13.83
C GLY A 1048 39.81 -17.49 -12.51
N LYS A 1049 40.39 -17.01 -11.41
CA LYS A 1049 39.77 -17.02 -10.08
C LYS A 1049 38.84 -15.84 -9.76
N GLY A 1050 38.61 -14.93 -10.71
CA GLY A 1050 37.82 -13.72 -10.51
C GLY A 1050 36.41 -13.98 -9.98
N PHE A 1051 35.67 -14.94 -10.55
CA PHE A 1051 34.34 -15.32 -10.07
C PHE A 1051 34.33 -15.85 -8.64
N GLU A 1052 35.36 -16.61 -8.25
CA GLU A 1052 35.47 -17.17 -6.90
C GLU A 1052 35.69 -16.05 -5.87
N ILE A 1053 36.59 -15.11 -6.18
CA ILE A 1053 36.90 -13.96 -5.32
C ILE A 1053 35.71 -13.01 -5.19
N ILE A 1054 34.99 -12.67 -6.29
CA ILE A 1054 33.83 -11.77 -6.18
C ILE A 1054 32.68 -12.41 -5.39
N GLN A 1055 32.44 -13.72 -5.48
CA GLN A 1055 31.45 -14.37 -4.61
C GLN A 1055 31.91 -14.40 -3.15
N GLY A 1056 33.21 -14.59 -2.91
CA GLY A 1056 33.83 -14.50 -1.59
C GLY A 1056 33.72 -13.11 -0.94
N ARG A 1057 33.80 -12.04 -1.75
CA ARG A 1057 33.68 -10.61 -1.37
C ARG A 1057 32.23 -10.15 -1.18
N LEU A 1058 31.36 -10.47 -2.14
CA LEU A 1058 30.01 -9.91 -2.21
C LEU A 1058 29.04 -10.55 -1.20
N GLY A 1059 29.36 -11.70 -0.61
CA GLY A 1059 28.56 -12.28 0.49
C GLY A 1059 28.53 -11.36 1.72
N PRO A 1060 29.67 -11.11 2.38
CA PRO A 1060 29.80 -10.19 3.50
C PRO A 1060 29.42 -8.74 3.16
N GLY A 1061 29.90 -8.21 2.02
CA GLY A 1061 29.58 -6.84 1.59
C GLY A 1061 28.08 -6.53 1.56
N ARG A 1062 27.28 -7.43 0.96
CA ARG A 1062 25.81 -7.31 0.92
C ARG A 1062 25.18 -7.23 2.31
N ILE A 1063 25.59 -8.08 3.25
CA ILE A 1063 24.97 -8.07 4.58
C ILE A 1063 25.42 -6.84 5.39
N HIS A 1064 26.68 -6.38 5.26
CA HIS A 1064 27.15 -5.14 5.89
C HIS A 1064 26.36 -3.91 5.42
N HIS A 1065 26.01 -3.85 4.13
CA HIS A 1065 25.10 -2.83 3.62
C HIS A 1065 23.67 -2.96 4.16
N CYS A 1066 23.13 -4.17 4.29
CA CYS A 1066 21.81 -4.37 4.92
C CYS A 1066 21.78 -3.97 6.40
N MET A 1067 22.81 -4.30 7.19
CA MET A 1067 22.92 -3.89 8.60
C MET A 1067 22.86 -2.36 8.73
N ARG A 1068 23.68 -1.65 7.95
CA ARG A 1068 23.66 -0.17 7.91
C ARG A 1068 22.32 0.40 7.42
N SER A 1069 21.65 -0.28 6.49
CA SER A 1069 20.34 0.14 5.98
C SER A 1069 19.23 0.09 7.04
N VAL A 1070 19.27 -0.87 7.97
CA VAL A 1070 18.38 -0.90 9.14
C VAL A 1070 18.65 0.28 10.07
N GLY A 1071 19.93 0.65 10.25
CA GLY A 1071 20.35 1.84 11.01
C GLY A 1071 19.80 3.14 10.43
N ALA A 1072 20.00 3.35 9.12
CA ALA A 1072 19.50 4.53 8.42
C ALA A 1072 17.96 4.63 8.47
N ALA A 1073 17.25 3.51 8.32
CA ALA A 1073 15.79 3.47 8.47
C ALA A 1073 15.34 3.78 9.91
N GLN A 1074 16.08 3.31 10.93
CA GLN A 1074 15.81 3.66 12.33
C GLN A 1074 15.97 5.17 12.56
N TYR A 1075 17.07 5.76 12.10
CA TYR A 1075 17.31 7.20 12.25
C TYR A 1075 16.27 8.06 11.51
N ALA A 1076 15.86 7.66 10.30
CA ALA A 1076 14.78 8.33 9.58
C ALA A 1076 13.44 8.28 10.32
N LEU A 1077 13.12 7.18 11.01
CA LEU A 1077 11.95 7.11 11.89
C LEU A 1077 12.12 7.96 13.16
N ASP A 1078 13.33 8.07 13.71
CA ASP A 1078 13.60 8.92 14.88
C ASP A 1078 13.46 10.42 14.51
N LEU A 1079 13.93 10.83 13.32
CA LEU A 1079 13.67 12.15 12.72
C LEU A 1079 12.18 12.40 12.45
N LEU A 1080 11.47 11.42 11.88
CA LEU A 1080 10.02 11.51 11.68
C LEU A 1080 9.31 11.79 13.01
N LEU A 1081 9.63 11.04 14.06
CA LEU A 1081 9.05 11.23 15.40
C LEU A 1081 9.35 12.62 15.99
N GLN A 1082 10.58 13.14 15.80
CA GLN A 1082 10.93 14.50 16.18
C GLN A 1082 10.08 15.54 15.43
N ARG A 1083 9.94 15.39 14.11
CA ARG A 1083 9.17 16.32 13.26
C ARG A 1083 7.70 16.34 13.61
N VAL A 1084 7.07 15.18 13.77
CA VAL A 1084 5.61 15.13 13.93
C VAL A 1084 5.12 15.57 15.31
N THR A 1085 6.02 15.62 16.30
CA THR A 1085 5.77 16.10 17.67
C THR A 1085 6.16 17.56 17.90
N ASP A 1086 6.82 18.22 16.93
CA ASP A 1086 7.23 19.63 17.02
C ASP A 1086 6.00 20.57 17.09
N PRO A 1087 5.81 21.35 18.17
CA PRO A 1087 4.69 22.27 18.30
C PRO A 1087 4.72 23.42 17.28
N ALA A 1088 5.87 23.72 16.66
CA ALA A 1088 5.98 24.72 15.60
C ALA A 1088 5.61 24.18 14.20
N LYS A 1089 5.32 22.88 14.06
CA LYS A 1089 5.01 22.21 12.78
C LYS A 1089 3.57 21.68 12.71
N LYS A 1090 2.67 22.27 13.50
CA LYS A 1090 1.23 21.96 13.51
C LYS A 1090 0.54 22.32 12.19
N THR A 1091 -0.49 21.56 11.83
CA THR A 1091 -1.39 21.84 10.70
C THR A 1091 -2.84 21.64 11.12
N PHE A 1092 -3.74 22.51 10.65
CA PHE A 1092 -5.17 22.47 11.02
C PHE A 1092 -5.41 22.46 12.55
N GLY A 1093 -4.62 23.26 13.29
CA GLY A 1093 -4.62 23.34 14.76
C GLY A 1093 -3.94 22.18 15.51
N LYS A 1094 -3.62 21.09 14.81
CA LYS A 1094 -3.19 19.80 15.38
C LYS A 1094 -1.71 19.52 15.16
N TYR A 1095 -1.10 18.72 16.03
CA TYR A 1095 0.20 18.10 15.77
C TYR A 1095 0.08 17.12 14.60
N LEU A 1096 1.16 16.91 13.84
CA LEU A 1096 1.13 16.01 12.70
C LEU A 1096 0.79 14.56 13.12
N TYR A 1097 1.20 14.13 14.31
CA TYR A 1097 0.85 12.80 14.84
C TYR A 1097 -0.64 12.63 15.19
N GLU A 1098 -1.45 13.70 15.25
CA GLU A 1098 -2.90 13.59 15.50
C GLU A 1098 -3.68 13.28 14.21
N HIS A 1099 -3.04 13.40 13.04
CA HIS A 1099 -3.59 12.96 11.76
C HIS A 1099 -3.38 11.44 11.61
N GLY A 1100 -4.46 10.69 11.44
CA GLY A 1100 -4.43 9.22 11.50
C GLY A 1100 -3.53 8.53 10.48
N THR A 1101 -3.24 9.18 9.34
CA THR A 1101 -2.27 8.73 8.33
C THR A 1101 -0.85 8.68 8.89
N VAL A 1102 -0.44 9.71 9.64
CA VAL A 1102 0.91 9.82 10.24
C VAL A 1102 1.11 8.76 11.31
N ILE A 1103 0.09 8.47 12.13
CA ILE A 1103 0.11 7.34 13.09
C ILE A 1103 0.32 6.01 12.34
N ALA A 1104 -0.40 5.80 11.23
CA ALA A 1104 -0.29 4.59 10.43
C ALA A 1104 1.13 4.44 9.84
N ASP A 1105 1.74 5.51 9.33
CA ASP A 1105 3.09 5.49 8.78
C ASP A 1105 4.18 5.29 9.85
N ILE A 1106 4.02 5.82 11.06
CA ILE A 1106 4.88 5.50 12.21
C ILE A 1106 4.81 4.00 12.53
N ALA A 1107 3.59 3.46 12.67
CA ALA A 1107 3.36 2.06 13.02
C ALA A 1107 3.89 1.09 11.94
N LYS A 1108 3.64 1.42 10.67
CA LYS A 1108 4.11 0.68 9.50
C LYS A 1108 5.64 0.70 9.41
N SER A 1109 6.26 1.87 9.55
CA SER A 1109 7.73 2.00 9.54
C SER A 1109 8.38 1.20 10.65
N ARG A 1110 7.83 1.24 11.87
CA ARG A 1110 8.31 0.39 12.98
C ARG A 1110 8.19 -1.10 12.64
N ALA A 1111 7.05 -1.56 12.14
CA ALA A 1111 6.85 -2.97 11.80
C ALA A 1111 7.80 -3.46 10.69
N GLU A 1112 8.03 -2.64 9.68
CA GLU A 1112 8.95 -2.94 8.57
C GLU A 1112 10.42 -2.96 9.03
N ILE A 1113 10.84 -2.01 9.88
CA ILE A 1113 12.19 -1.98 10.49
C ILE A 1113 12.44 -3.23 11.34
N GLU A 1114 11.54 -3.61 12.25
CA GLU A 1114 11.74 -4.82 13.08
C GLU A 1114 11.80 -6.09 12.22
N SER A 1115 10.96 -6.19 11.18
CA SER A 1115 10.96 -7.32 10.24
C SER A 1115 12.28 -7.43 9.48
N ALA A 1116 12.80 -6.30 8.98
CA ALA A 1116 14.08 -6.22 8.29
C ALA A 1116 15.28 -6.51 9.23
N ARG A 1117 15.24 -6.01 10.47
CA ARG A 1117 16.25 -6.27 11.50
C ARG A 1117 16.37 -7.76 11.79
N LEU A 1118 15.24 -8.46 12.02
CA LEU A 1118 15.25 -9.90 12.29
C LEU A 1118 15.75 -10.72 11.10
N LEU A 1119 15.44 -10.31 9.87
CA LEU A 1119 16.01 -10.92 8.65
C LEU A 1119 17.54 -10.74 8.57
N VAL A 1120 18.07 -9.55 8.90
CA VAL A 1120 19.52 -9.29 8.93
C VAL A 1120 20.21 -10.09 10.02
N LEU A 1121 19.66 -10.11 11.25
CA LEU A 1121 20.21 -10.89 12.36
C LEU A 1121 20.17 -12.40 12.08
N SER A 1122 19.11 -12.90 11.44
CA SER A 1122 19.01 -14.30 11.00
C SER A 1122 20.07 -14.63 9.94
N ALA A 1123 20.29 -13.76 8.96
CA ALA A 1123 21.34 -13.94 7.95
C ALA A 1123 22.74 -13.90 8.58
N ALA A 1124 23.00 -12.97 9.51
CA ALA A 1124 24.27 -12.88 10.22
C ALA A 1124 24.58 -14.13 11.06
N LEU A 1125 23.61 -14.61 11.85
CA LEU A 1125 23.75 -15.86 12.61
C LEU A 1125 23.92 -17.09 11.70
N GLN A 1126 23.34 -17.08 10.49
CA GLN A 1126 23.55 -18.13 9.50
C GLN A 1126 24.95 -18.06 8.86
N ILE A 1127 25.52 -16.86 8.71
CA ILE A 1127 26.93 -16.68 8.32
C ILE A 1127 27.87 -17.24 9.40
N ASP A 1128 27.60 -16.99 10.69
CA ASP A 1128 28.40 -17.54 11.80
C ASP A 1128 28.33 -19.08 11.86
N LYS A 1129 27.16 -19.68 11.59
CA LYS A 1129 26.96 -21.14 11.63
C LYS A 1129 27.46 -21.89 10.39
N ALA A 1130 27.27 -21.32 9.20
CA ALA A 1130 27.43 -22.03 7.92
C ALA A 1130 28.37 -21.33 6.93
N LYS A 1131 29.05 -20.26 7.36
CA LYS A 1131 29.87 -19.34 6.53
C LYS A 1131 29.02 -18.64 5.45
N ALA A 1132 29.57 -17.58 4.84
CA ALA A 1132 28.85 -16.80 3.83
C ALA A 1132 28.31 -17.63 2.65
N LYS A 1133 28.99 -18.73 2.28
CA LYS A 1133 28.54 -19.68 1.24
C LYS A 1133 27.29 -20.48 1.65
N GLY A 1134 27.14 -20.81 2.93
CA GLY A 1134 25.95 -21.48 3.48
C GLY A 1134 24.76 -20.55 3.71
N ALA A 1135 25.02 -19.24 3.91
CA ALA A 1135 24.01 -18.20 4.14
C ALA A 1135 23.52 -17.49 2.85
N LEU A 1136 23.86 -18.00 1.67
CA LEU A 1136 23.58 -17.33 0.39
C LEU A 1136 22.07 -17.10 0.11
N LYS A 1137 21.16 -17.86 0.74
CA LYS A 1137 19.71 -17.61 0.57
C LYS A 1137 19.28 -16.40 1.41
N GLU A 1138 19.76 -16.36 2.64
CA GLU A 1138 19.40 -15.37 3.67
C GLU A 1138 20.00 -14.01 3.31
N ILE A 1139 21.27 -13.96 2.89
CA ILE A 1139 21.93 -12.77 2.33
C ILE A 1139 21.18 -12.26 1.08
N GLY A 1140 20.81 -13.16 0.17
CA GLY A 1140 20.11 -12.81 -1.07
C GLY A 1140 18.73 -12.19 -0.81
N ILE A 1141 17.97 -12.72 0.15
CA ILE A 1141 16.67 -12.17 0.56
C ILE A 1141 16.86 -10.81 1.25
N ALA A 1142 17.81 -10.69 2.18
CA ALA A 1142 18.12 -9.42 2.83
C ALA A 1142 18.47 -8.32 1.82
N LYS A 1143 19.26 -8.64 0.77
CA LYS A 1143 19.77 -7.67 -0.19
C LYS A 1143 18.70 -6.97 -1.04
N PHE A 1144 17.54 -7.58 -1.31
CA PHE A 1144 16.44 -6.88 -2.00
C PHE A 1144 15.35 -6.35 -1.04
N VAL A 1145 15.15 -6.98 0.12
CA VAL A 1145 14.16 -6.55 1.11
C VAL A 1145 14.60 -5.27 1.84
N VAL A 1146 15.83 -5.26 2.37
CA VAL A 1146 16.24 -4.26 3.37
C VAL A 1146 16.48 -2.86 2.77
N PRO A 1147 17.16 -2.68 1.62
CA PRO A 1147 17.27 -1.36 0.99
C PRO A 1147 15.91 -0.81 0.52
N SER A 1148 15.02 -1.70 0.05
CA SER A 1148 13.66 -1.34 -0.35
C SER A 1148 12.82 -0.84 0.84
N MET A 1149 12.90 -1.52 1.99
CA MET A 1149 12.31 -1.06 3.26
C MET A 1149 12.84 0.31 3.67
N ALA A 1150 14.17 0.47 3.69
CA ALA A 1150 14.80 1.69 4.16
C ALA A 1150 14.41 2.91 3.30
N CYS A 1151 14.34 2.75 1.98
CA CYS A 1151 13.80 3.77 1.08
C CYS A 1151 12.37 4.18 1.47
N GLN A 1152 11.47 3.22 1.73
CA GLN A 1152 10.06 3.50 2.07
C GLN A 1152 9.87 4.15 3.44
N VAL A 1153 10.74 3.89 4.41
CA VAL A 1153 10.72 4.59 5.71
C VAL A 1153 11.19 6.03 5.56
N ILE A 1154 12.28 6.26 4.79
CA ILE A 1154 12.79 7.60 4.53
C ILE A 1154 11.78 8.43 3.74
N ASP A 1155 11.11 7.84 2.75
CA ASP A 1155 10.05 8.49 1.94
C ASP A 1155 8.93 9.08 2.82
N ARG A 1156 8.47 8.33 3.84
CA ARG A 1156 7.47 8.81 4.83
C ARG A 1156 8.03 9.91 5.74
N ALA A 1157 9.33 9.84 6.07
CA ALA A 1157 10.00 10.89 6.83
C ALA A 1157 10.10 12.18 6.00
N ILE A 1158 10.52 12.10 4.74
CA ILE A 1158 10.53 13.22 3.78
C ILE A 1158 9.13 13.84 3.70
N GLN A 1159 8.10 13.03 3.49
CA GLN A 1159 6.71 13.50 3.42
C GLN A 1159 6.25 14.20 4.72
N SER A 1160 6.70 13.74 5.89
CA SER A 1160 6.41 14.35 7.19
C SER A 1160 7.16 15.68 7.42
N TYR A 1161 8.31 15.87 6.76
CA TYR A 1161 9.03 17.15 6.74
C TYR A 1161 8.49 18.11 5.66
N GLY A 1162 7.84 17.62 4.60
CA GLY A 1162 7.40 18.43 3.46
C GLY A 1162 8.58 18.93 2.65
N ALA A 1163 8.54 20.18 2.19
CA ALA A 1163 9.63 20.79 1.40
C ALA A 1163 11.00 20.75 2.11
N GLU A 1164 11.02 20.80 3.44
CA GLU A 1164 12.23 20.69 4.27
C GLU A 1164 12.90 19.30 4.13
N GLY A 1165 12.12 18.26 3.86
CA GLY A 1165 12.58 16.86 3.72
C GLY A 1165 13.29 16.57 2.40
N VAL A 1166 13.08 17.39 1.37
CA VAL A 1166 13.80 17.32 0.09
C VAL A 1166 14.95 18.33 0.00
N SER A 1167 15.17 19.15 1.04
CA SER A 1167 16.22 20.16 1.11
C SER A 1167 17.51 19.63 1.75
N GLN A 1168 18.61 20.38 1.58
CA GLN A 1168 19.89 20.15 2.26
C GLN A 1168 19.86 20.32 3.79
N ASP A 1169 18.79 20.91 4.35
CA ASP A 1169 18.68 21.19 5.79
C ASP A 1169 18.35 19.93 6.60
N THR A 1170 17.97 18.84 5.92
CA THR A 1170 17.82 17.49 6.51
C THR A 1170 18.68 16.47 5.76
N PRO A 1171 19.14 15.39 6.42
CA PRO A 1171 19.90 14.34 5.74
C PRO A 1171 19.03 13.42 4.86
N LEU A 1172 17.70 13.57 4.90
CA LEU A 1172 16.75 12.58 4.39
C LEU A 1172 16.87 12.35 2.88
N ALA A 1173 17.00 13.41 2.08
CA ALA A 1173 17.16 13.31 0.62
C ALA A 1173 18.46 12.59 0.22
N ALA A 1174 19.58 12.88 0.89
CA ALA A 1174 20.86 12.20 0.67
C ALA A 1174 20.80 10.73 1.12
N MET A 1175 20.17 10.45 2.27
CA MET A 1175 19.93 9.08 2.75
C MET A 1175 19.09 8.28 1.74
N TYR A 1176 18.04 8.87 1.17
CA TYR A 1176 17.23 8.25 0.12
C TYR A 1176 18.06 7.94 -1.12
N ALA A 1177 18.85 8.91 -1.61
CA ALA A 1177 19.71 8.75 -2.77
C ALA A 1177 20.70 7.58 -2.62
N GLY A 1178 21.43 7.54 -1.50
CA GLY A 1178 22.38 6.45 -1.20
C GLY A 1178 21.71 5.08 -1.07
N LEU A 1179 20.58 4.99 -0.37
CA LEU A 1179 19.85 3.72 -0.22
C LEU A 1179 19.18 3.26 -1.52
N ARG A 1180 18.76 4.20 -2.37
CA ARG A 1180 18.25 3.91 -3.71
C ARG A 1180 19.34 3.33 -4.62
N THR A 1181 20.61 3.72 -4.43
CA THR A 1181 21.78 3.07 -5.08
C THR A 1181 22.01 1.65 -4.59
N LEU A 1182 21.77 1.35 -3.30
CA LEU A 1182 21.93 -0.01 -2.74
C LEU A 1182 20.91 -1.04 -3.28
N ARG A 1183 19.88 -0.61 -4.04
CA ARG A 1183 19.00 -1.47 -4.85
C ARG A 1183 19.60 -1.89 -6.20
N ILE A 1184 20.79 -1.38 -6.54
CA ILE A 1184 21.54 -1.63 -7.78
C ILE A 1184 22.95 -2.17 -7.48
N ALA A 1185 23.67 -1.53 -6.54
CA ALA A 1185 25.00 -1.93 -6.10
C ALA A 1185 25.01 -3.37 -5.52
N ASP A 1186 26.16 -4.06 -5.58
CA ASP A 1186 26.34 -5.48 -5.21
C ASP A 1186 25.35 -6.47 -5.87
N GLY A 1187 24.73 -6.06 -6.97
CA GLY A 1187 23.71 -6.83 -7.71
C GLY A 1187 22.32 -6.21 -7.54
N PRO A 1188 21.60 -5.89 -8.64
CA PRO A 1188 20.26 -5.33 -8.58
C PRO A 1188 19.22 -6.29 -7.98
N ASP A 1189 18.16 -5.74 -7.37
CA ASP A 1189 17.06 -6.49 -6.75
C ASP A 1189 16.56 -7.66 -7.60
N ALA A 1190 16.32 -7.41 -8.90
CA ALA A 1190 15.77 -8.40 -9.84
C ALA A 1190 16.65 -9.66 -9.97
N VAL A 1191 17.99 -9.51 -9.92
CA VAL A 1191 18.93 -10.63 -10.01
C VAL A 1191 18.84 -11.51 -8.76
N HIS A 1192 18.76 -10.89 -7.57
CA HIS A 1192 18.58 -11.64 -6.32
C HIS A 1192 17.22 -12.33 -6.25
N ILE A 1193 16.15 -11.62 -6.62
CA ILE A 1193 14.78 -12.19 -6.67
C ILE A 1193 14.72 -13.39 -7.63
N GLN A 1194 15.32 -13.28 -8.82
CA GLN A 1194 15.40 -14.39 -9.79
C GLN A 1194 16.19 -15.59 -9.22
N GLN A 1195 17.36 -15.35 -8.63
CA GLN A 1195 18.21 -16.42 -8.06
C GLN A 1195 17.52 -17.13 -6.88
N ILE A 1196 16.83 -16.39 -6.01
CA ILE A 1196 16.06 -16.96 -4.90
C ILE A 1196 14.86 -17.75 -5.43
N GLY A 1197 14.11 -17.22 -6.40
CA GLY A 1197 12.98 -17.94 -7.02
C GLY A 1197 13.40 -19.24 -7.70
N GLN A 1198 14.48 -19.21 -8.50
CA GLN A 1198 15.04 -20.40 -9.14
C GLN A 1198 15.57 -21.42 -8.12
N ARG A 1199 16.19 -20.97 -7.01
CA ARG A 1199 16.65 -21.84 -5.92
C ARG A 1199 15.47 -22.49 -5.18
N GLU A 1200 14.40 -21.75 -4.94
CA GLU A 1200 13.21 -22.25 -4.24
C GLU A 1200 12.45 -23.27 -5.09
N LEU A 1201 12.35 -23.05 -6.40
CA LEU A 1201 11.74 -23.99 -7.36
C LEU A 1201 12.41 -25.38 -7.37
N LYS A 1202 13.70 -25.49 -7.01
CA LYS A 1202 14.37 -26.81 -6.85
C LYS A 1202 13.73 -27.70 -5.78
N ARG A 1203 12.94 -27.13 -4.85
CA ARG A 1203 12.18 -27.90 -3.84
C ARG A 1203 10.93 -28.56 -4.41
N ALA A 1204 10.45 -28.15 -5.60
CA ALA A 1204 9.14 -28.54 -6.14
C ALA A 1204 8.96 -30.07 -6.18
N GLN A 1205 9.92 -30.82 -6.72
CA GLN A 1205 9.81 -32.29 -6.80
C GLN A 1205 9.69 -32.94 -5.41
N ALA A 1206 10.44 -32.48 -4.41
CA ALA A 1206 10.36 -33.00 -3.05
C ALA A 1206 9.01 -32.68 -2.37
N VAL A 1207 8.43 -31.51 -2.66
CA VAL A 1207 7.09 -31.13 -2.19
C VAL A 1207 5.99 -31.95 -2.88
N THR A 1208 6.12 -32.20 -4.19
CA THR A 1208 5.22 -33.06 -4.97
C THR A 1208 5.27 -34.51 -4.46
N ASN A 1209 6.46 -35.08 -4.30
CA ASN A 1209 6.64 -36.44 -3.78
C ASN A 1209 6.05 -36.57 -2.37
N ARG A 1210 6.24 -35.57 -1.50
CA ARG A 1210 5.62 -35.55 -0.17
C ARG A 1210 4.09 -35.50 -0.23
N HIS A 1211 3.51 -34.70 -1.14
CA HIS A 1211 2.05 -34.67 -1.31
C HIS A 1211 1.48 -35.97 -1.90
N ALA A 1212 2.20 -36.64 -2.81
CA ALA A 1212 1.79 -37.94 -3.33
C ALA A 1212 1.76 -39.01 -2.23
N GLU A 1213 2.77 -39.04 -1.35
CA GLU A 1213 2.81 -39.93 -0.19
C GLU A 1213 1.75 -39.59 0.88
N ILE A 1214 1.47 -38.29 1.10
CA ILE A 1214 0.34 -37.86 1.94
C ILE A 1214 -0.98 -38.38 1.36
N LYS A 1215 -1.26 -38.15 0.07
CA LYS A 1215 -2.49 -38.64 -0.59
C LYS A 1215 -2.62 -40.16 -0.55
N LYS A 1216 -1.50 -40.90 -0.64
CA LYS A 1216 -1.48 -42.36 -0.48
C LYS A 1216 -1.91 -42.78 0.93
N ARG A 1217 -1.45 -42.08 1.97
CA ARG A 1217 -1.83 -42.32 3.37
C ARG A 1217 -3.27 -41.88 3.67
N GLU A 1218 -3.70 -40.74 3.14
CA GLU A 1218 -5.07 -40.25 3.22
C GLU A 1218 -6.04 -41.26 2.61
N LYS A 1219 -5.72 -41.85 1.44
CA LYS A 1219 -6.51 -42.94 0.87
C LYS A 1219 -6.56 -44.17 1.79
N VAL A 1220 -5.43 -44.66 2.30
CA VAL A 1220 -5.41 -45.82 3.20
C VAL A 1220 -6.21 -45.57 4.49
N LEU A 1221 -6.22 -44.35 5.02
CA LEU A 1221 -7.04 -43.96 6.16
C LEU A 1221 -8.54 -43.85 5.79
N ALA A 1222 -8.86 -43.27 4.64
CA ALA A 1222 -10.23 -43.16 4.12
C ALA A 1222 -10.85 -44.55 3.89
N ASP A 1223 -10.13 -45.44 3.21
CA ASP A 1223 -10.50 -46.83 2.98
C ASP A 1223 -10.68 -47.58 4.32
N LYS A 1224 -9.74 -47.44 5.27
CA LYS A 1224 -9.82 -48.05 6.61
C LYS A 1224 -11.06 -47.61 7.42
N HIS A 1225 -11.50 -46.37 7.26
CA HIS A 1225 -12.65 -45.82 7.97
C HIS A 1225 -13.97 -45.89 7.17
N GLY A 1226 -13.96 -46.44 5.95
CA GLY A 1226 -15.14 -46.54 5.09
C GLY A 1226 -15.65 -45.20 4.54
N VAL A 1227 -14.85 -44.13 4.61
CA VAL A 1227 -15.28 -42.77 4.26
C VAL A 1227 -14.77 -42.40 2.88
N LYS A 1228 -15.67 -42.12 1.92
CA LYS A 1228 -15.28 -41.47 0.66
C LYS A 1228 -15.03 -39.97 0.89
N ALA A 1229 -13.78 -39.55 0.68
CA ALA A 1229 -13.44 -38.14 0.58
C ALA A 1229 -14.17 -37.48 -0.61
N HIS A 1230 -14.62 -36.25 -0.39
CA HIS A 1230 -15.45 -35.45 -1.31
C HIS A 1230 -14.86 -34.04 -1.50
N LEU A 1231 -13.52 -33.95 -1.40
CA LEU A 1231 -12.66 -32.77 -1.50
C LEU A 1231 -11.38 -33.12 -2.27
#